data_AF-A0A8C4PLB8-F1
#
_entry.id   AF-A0A8C4PLB8-F1
#
_cell.length_a   1.000
_cell.length_b   1.000
_cell.length_c   1.000
_cell.angle_alpha   90.00
_cell.angle_beta   90.00
_cell.angle_gamma   90.00
#
_symmetry.space_group_name_H-M   'P 1'
#
loop_
_entity.id
_entity.type
_entity.pdbx_description
1 polymer ?
#
loop_
_entity_poly.entity_id
_entity_poly.type
_entity_poly.pdbx_seq_one_letter_code
_entity_poly.pdbx_strand_id
1 'polypeptide(L)'
;MPSSQFQKQVSKAIDVILRGLRENCVHKPSRASKGGSFGRGTDLRGGCDAELVIFLNCFKDYKDQGARRGQILEEIRAQLESWWQDRVPSLSLKFPEQSTPGALQLQLASADLESRVDVSLLPAFDAIGQLRAGAKPEPGVYSSLLDSGSRGGEHAACFAELRRNFVNTRPTKLKNLILLVKHWYRQVAAQNKGAQRAGASLPPAYALELLTIFAWEQGCGEDRFSMAQGLRTVLGLAQQHRQLCVYWTVNYSFEDPALRTHLLGQLRNPRPLVLDPADPTWNVGQGSWELLAQEAAALGTQPCLMSREGTPVQPWDVMPALLCQTPASDLDKFITEFLQPNRHFLEQVNKAVDTICSFLRDNCFRNSPIKVLKVVKGGSSAKGTALRGRSDADLVVFLSCFSQFTEQGNMRAEIISEIRAQLEACQQEREFEVKFEISKWENPRVLSFSLTSQTMLDQSVDFDVLPAFDALGEVPSHKCLCLYSVYVDLIHSYSNAGEYSPCFTELQRNFISSRPTKLKSLIRLVKHWYQQCNKMPKGRGSLPPQHGLELLTVYAWEQGGCDCQFSMAEGFRTVLELVRQYRQLCVYWTVNYDNENETVRDFLKLQLQKPRPIILDPADPTGNLGPNARWDLLAKEAVACMSAPCCMGRDGSPIQPWPVKVRDLWVPCLLPQSKNFSRGWQSFHLVCQPLSVGRGCLEPCVLKDSEEWIHSWEE
;
A
#
# COMPACT_ATOMS: atom_id res chain seq x y z
N MET A 1 2.33 4.02 -32.77
CA MET A 1 2.84 5.41 -32.87
C MET A 1 2.27 6.10 -34.11
N PRO A 2 1.83 7.36 -34.00
CA PRO A 2 1.49 8.21 -35.15
C PRO A 2 2.69 8.38 -36.12
N SER A 3 2.42 8.77 -37.37
CA SER A 3 3.49 9.11 -38.31
C SER A 3 4.19 10.40 -37.85
N SER A 4 5.52 10.38 -37.78
CA SER A 4 6.32 11.56 -37.40
C SER A 4 6.12 12.74 -38.36
N GLN A 5 5.84 12.45 -39.63
CA GLN A 5 5.53 13.45 -40.65
C GLN A 5 4.17 14.11 -40.40
N PHE A 6 3.15 13.33 -40.06
CA PHE A 6 1.82 13.85 -39.75
C PHE A 6 1.82 14.69 -38.46
N GLN A 7 2.52 14.24 -37.40
CA GLN A 7 2.65 15.03 -36.17
C GLN A 7 3.33 16.38 -36.40
N LYS A 8 4.35 16.44 -37.28
CA LYS A 8 4.99 17.70 -37.67
C LYS A 8 4.04 18.62 -38.44
N GLN A 9 3.25 18.07 -39.36
CA GLN A 9 2.24 18.83 -40.11
C GLN A 9 1.15 19.40 -39.19
N VAL A 10 0.64 18.59 -38.26
CA VAL A 10 -0.35 19.03 -37.26
C VAL A 10 0.22 20.08 -36.33
N SER A 11 1.46 19.92 -35.84
CA SER A 11 2.10 20.97 -35.03
C SER A 11 2.23 22.27 -35.80
N LYS A 12 2.65 22.22 -37.07
CA LYS A 12 2.75 23.41 -37.93
C LYS A 12 1.39 24.08 -38.14
N ALA A 13 0.33 23.30 -38.37
CA ALA A 13 -1.03 23.81 -38.48
C ALA A 13 -1.51 24.49 -37.19
N ILE A 14 -1.27 23.87 -36.03
CA ILE A 14 -1.57 24.47 -34.72
C ILE A 14 -0.80 25.77 -34.53
N ASP A 15 0.48 25.82 -34.91
CA ASP A 15 1.30 27.04 -34.79
C ASP A 15 0.79 28.16 -35.72
N VAL A 16 0.25 27.82 -36.89
CA VAL A 16 -0.43 28.78 -37.79
C VAL A 16 -1.73 29.30 -37.18
N ILE A 17 -2.57 28.42 -36.61
CA ILE A 17 -3.79 28.81 -35.90
C ILE A 17 -3.45 29.77 -34.74
N LEU A 18 -2.45 29.42 -33.94
CA LEU A 18 -2.03 30.24 -32.80
C LEU A 18 -1.46 31.59 -33.21
N ARG A 19 -0.65 31.64 -34.28
CA ARG A 19 -0.13 32.89 -34.82
C ARG A 19 -1.26 33.76 -35.32
N GLY A 20 -2.18 33.16 -36.08
CA GLY A 20 -3.38 33.84 -36.52
C GLY A 20 -4.09 34.47 -35.32
N LEU A 21 -4.50 33.67 -34.34
CA LEU A 21 -5.28 34.15 -33.21
C LEU A 21 -4.57 35.23 -32.39
N ARG A 22 -3.23 35.29 -32.41
CA ARG A 22 -2.47 36.42 -31.84
C ARG A 22 -2.55 37.70 -32.67
N GLU A 23 -2.56 37.58 -34.00
CA GLU A 23 -2.52 38.70 -34.94
C GLU A 23 -3.91 39.33 -35.16
N ASN A 24 -4.96 38.51 -35.32
CA ASN A 24 -6.28 39.00 -35.77
C ASN A 24 -7.44 38.80 -34.77
N CYS A 25 -7.22 38.16 -33.62
CA CYS A 25 -8.30 37.99 -32.65
C CYS A 25 -8.61 39.28 -31.89
N VAL A 26 -9.90 39.63 -31.79
CA VAL A 26 -10.39 40.79 -31.03
C VAL A 26 -10.00 40.65 -29.55
N HIS A 27 -10.09 39.43 -29.04
CA HIS A 27 -9.63 39.07 -27.71
C HIS A 27 -8.17 38.61 -27.78
N LYS A 28 -7.24 39.54 -27.53
CA LYS A 28 -5.79 39.24 -27.59
C LYS A 28 -5.42 38.12 -26.59
N PRO A 29 -4.88 36.99 -27.07
CA PRO A 29 -4.40 35.92 -26.20
C PRO A 29 -3.11 36.34 -25.49
N SER A 30 -3.04 36.14 -24.17
CA SER A 30 -1.82 36.34 -23.38
C SER A 30 -0.79 35.26 -23.69
N ARG A 31 -1.26 34.01 -23.75
CA ARG A 31 -0.47 32.81 -24.04
C ARG A 31 -1.36 31.72 -24.62
N ALA A 32 -0.75 30.66 -25.10
CA ALA A 32 -1.46 29.48 -25.58
C ALA A 32 -0.70 28.21 -25.25
N SER A 33 -1.45 27.14 -25.00
CA SER A 33 -0.91 25.83 -24.63
C SER A 33 -1.55 24.72 -25.44
N LYS A 34 -0.76 23.69 -25.73
CA LYS A 34 -1.18 22.46 -26.39
C LYS A 34 -1.54 21.43 -25.31
N GLY A 35 -2.82 21.15 -25.13
CA GLY A 35 -3.37 20.12 -24.25
C GLY A 35 -3.83 18.88 -25.02
N GLY A 36 -4.75 18.11 -24.45
CA GLY A 36 -5.23 16.86 -25.02
C GLY A 36 -4.16 15.76 -25.07
N SER A 37 -4.51 14.61 -25.65
CA SER A 37 -3.55 13.51 -25.82
C SER A 37 -2.33 13.92 -26.63
N PHE A 38 -2.52 14.79 -27.64
CA PHE A 38 -1.41 15.35 -28.43
C PHE A 38 -0.45 16.18 -27.56
N GLY A 39 -0.97 17.09 -26.73
CA GLY A 39 -0.17 17.92 -25.83
C GLY A 39 0.59 17.09 -24.81
N ARG A 40 -0.05 16.06 -24.25
CA ARG A 40 0.50 15.12 -23.26
C ARG A 40 1.45 14.06 -23.84
N GLY A 41 1.61 14.01 -25.17
CA GLY A 41 2.48 13.02 -25.82
C GLY A 41 1.98 11.58 -25.73
N THR A 42 0.65 11.39 -25.62
CA THR A 42 -0.02 10.10 -25.47
C THR A 42 -1.00 9.84 -26.63
N ASP A 43 -0.72 10.39 -27.80
CA ASP A 43 -1.57 10.29 -28.99
C ASP A 43 -1.39 8.97 -29.77
N LEU A 44 -2.51 8.39 -30.19
CA LEU A 44 -2.57 7.11 -30.90
C LEU A 44 -2.79 7.30 -32.40
N ARG A 45 -2.21 6.40 -33.20
CA ARG A 45 -2.40 6.40 -34.66
C ARG A 45 -3.89 6.23 -35.01
N GLY A 46 -4.40 6.99 -35.97
CA GLY A 46 -5.75 6.83 -36.52
C GLY A 46 -6.88 7.51 -35.74
N GLY A 47 -6.55 8.34 -34.74
CA GLY A 47 -7.50 9.21 -34.07
C GLY A 47 -6.78 9.95 -32.95
N CYS A 48 -6.56 11.25 -33.11
CA CYS A 48 -5.89 12.08 -32.11
C CYS A 48 -6.83 13.19 -31.66
N ASP A 49 -7.00 13.33 -30.35
CA ASP A 49 -7.54 14.51 -29.70
C ASP A 49 -6.39 15.46 -29.34
N ALA A 50 -6.46 16.68 -29.87
CA ALA A 50 -5.59 17.78 -29.47
C ALA A 50 -6.46 18.86 -28.81
N GLU A 51 -6.02 19.39 -27.68
CA GLU A 51 -6.68 20.57 -27.11
C GLU A 51 -5.79 21.78 -27.34
N LEU A 52 -6.37 22.89 -27.76
CA LEU A 52 -5.70 24.16 -27.92
C LEU A 52 -6.26 25.14 -26.90
N VAL A 53 -5.54 25.32 -25.80
CA VAL A 53 -5.96 26.24 -24.73
C VAL A 53 -5.43 27.63 -25.04
N ILE A 54 -6.34 28.60 -25.08
CA ILE A 54 -6.04 29.99 -25.39
C ILE A 54 -6.37 30.83 -24.17
N PHE A 55 -5.34 31.41 -23.58
CA PHE A 55 -5.49 32.23 -22.40
C PHE A 55 -5.79 33.66 -22.81
N LEU A 56 -6.95 34.19 -22.42
CA LEU A 56 -7.41 35.50 -22.88
C LEU A 56 -7.29 36.56 -21.78
N ASN A 57 -6.73 37.72 -22.12
CA ASN A 57 -6.54 38.85 -21.19
C ASN A 57 -7.85 39.43 -20.64
N CYS A 58 -8.98 39.14 -21.30
CA CYS A 58 -10.30 39.63 -20.93
C CYS A 58 -10.93 38.86 -19.78
N PHE A 59 -10.43 37.67 -19.45
CA PHE A 59 -10.83 36.94 -18.24
C PHE A 59 -9.95 37.40 -17.08
N LYS A 60 -10.56 37.88 -16.01
CA LYS A 60 -9.92 38.33 -14.77
C LYS A 60 -10.11 37.35 -13.62
N ASP A 61 -11.17 36.56 -13.67
CA ASP A 61 -11.43 35.46 -12.74
C ASP A 61 -11.96 34.20 -13.43
N TYR A 62 -12.26 33.17 -12.63
CA TYR A 62 -12.85 31.92 -13.12
C TYR A 62 -14.28 32.10 -13.66
N LYS A 63 -15.09 32.97 -13.03
CA LYS A 63 -16.51 33.16 -13.35
C LYS A 63 -16.70 33.85 -14.71
N ASP A 64 -15.77 34.70 -15.10
CA ASP A 64 -15.77 35.39 -16.40
C ASP A 64 -15.82 34.43 -17.60
N GLN A 65 -15.27 33.22 -17.46
CA GLN A 65 -15.27 32.22 -18.51
C GLN A 65 -16.69 31.75 -18.86
N GLY A 66 -17.57 31.58 -17.88
CA GLY A 66 -18.94 31.10 -18.11
C GLY A 66 -19.77 32.12 -18.88
N ALA A 67 -19.73 33.39 -18.47
CA ALA A 67 -20.56 34.45 -19.04
C ALA A 67 -20.18 34.83 -20.48
N ARG A 68 -18.89 34.72 -20.85
CA ARG A 68 -18.36 35.27 -22.10
C ARG A 68 -17.89 34.21 -23.10
N ARG A 69 -17.81 32.92 -22.73
CA ARG A 69 -17.27 31.86 -23.60
C ARG A 69 -17.98 31.75 -24.94
N GLY A 70 -19.31 31.73 -24.93
CA GLY A 70 -20.11 31.49 -26.13
C GLY A 70 -19.86 32.54 -27.21
N GLN A 71 -19.96 33.82 -26.84
CA GLN A 71 -19.68 34.93 -27.74
C GLN A 71 -18.25 34.86 -28.30
N ILE A 72 -17.26 34.64 -27.43
CA ILE A 72 -15.85 34.57 -27.83
C ILE A 72 -15.60 33.42 -28.82
N LEU A 73 -16.22 32.26 -28.61
CA LEU A 73 -16.07 31.10 -29.49
C LEU A 73 -16.68 31.35 -30.88
N GLU A 74 -17.83 32.01 -30.97
CA GLU A 74 -18.45 32.39 -32.25
C GLU A 74 -17.57 33.39 -33.01
N GLU A 75 -17.01 34.38 -32.32
CA GLU A 75 -16.08 35.34 -32.92
C GLU A 75 -14.80 34.65 -33.43
N ILE A 76 -14.21 33.75 -32.63
CA ILE A 76 -13.04 32.95 -33.03
C ILE A 76 -13.37 32.06 -34.23
N ARG A 77 -14.56 31.46 -34.27
CA ARG A 77 -15.01 30.63 -35.39
C ARG A 77 -15.12 31.43 -36.68
N ALA A 78 -15.84 32.55 -36.66
CA ALA A 78 -16.02 33.42 -37.82
C ALA A 78 -14.67 33.89 -38.36
N GLN A 79 -13.72 34.19 -37.47
CA GLN A 79 -12.35 34.50 -37.86
C GLN A 79 -11.67 33.30 -38.52
N LEU A 80 -11.63 32.12 -37.87
CA LEU A 80 -11.10 30.86 -38.41
C LEU A 80 -11.62 30.51 -39.80
N GLU A 81 -12.90 30.72 -40.08
CA GLU A 81 -13.47 30.49 -41.40
C GLU A 81 -12.97 31.50 -42.46
N SER A 82 -12.73 32.77 -42.06
CA SER A 82 -12.33 33.86 -42.99
C SER A 82 -10.89 33.76 -43.51
N TRP A 83 -9.91 33.44 -42.67
CA TRP A 83 -8.47 33.45 -43.02
C TRP A 83 -7.81 32.08 -43.26
N TRP A 84 -8.51 30.96 -43.02
CA TRP A 84 -7.90 29.63 -43.16
C TRP A 84 -7.67 29.21 -44.61
N GLN A 85 -8.46 29.75 -45.54
CA GLN A 85 -8.52 29.34 -46.95
C GLN A 85 -7.17 29.37 -47.70
N ASP A 86 -6.16 30.14 -47.23
CA ASP A 86 -4.92 30.40 -47.98
C ASP A 86 -3.59 29.93 -47.35
N ARG A 87 -3.58 29.30 -46.16
CA ARG A 87 -2.32 29.21 -45.35
C ARG A 87 -1.67 27.83 -45.17
N VAL A 88 -2.36 26.72 -45.39
CA VAL A 88 -1.76 25.36 -45.26
C VAL A 88 -2.29 24.41 -46.36
N PRO A 89 -1.61 24.30 -47.52
CA PRO A 89 -2.11 23.51 -48.66
C PRO A 89 -2.26 22.01 -48.39
N SER A 90 -1.52 21.46 -47.41
CA SER A 90 -1.46 20.02 -47.14
C SER A 90 -2.52 19.50 -46.16
N LEU A 91 -3.35 20.37 -45.57
CA LEU A 91 -4.34 19.99 -44.56
C LEU A 91 -5.66 20.72 -44.81
N SER A 92 -6.77 19.98 -44.81
CA SER A 92 -8.12 20.54 -44.82
C SER A 92 -8.62 20.76 -43.39
N LEU A 93 -9.25 21.91 -43.13
CA LEU A 93 -9.94 22.21 -41.87
C LEU A 93 -11.44 22.04 -42.09
N LYS A 94 -12.08 21.29 -41.20
CA LYS A 94 -13.54 21.11 -41.16
C LYS A 94 -14.05 21.45 -39.77
N PHE A 95 -15.29 21.95 -39.72
CA PHE A 95 -16.00 22.21 -38.47
C PHE A 95 -17.07 21.12 -38.31
N PRO A 96 -16.85 20.11 -37.44
CA PRO A 96 -17.88 19.12 -37.14
C PRO A 96 -19.05 19.75 -36.36
N GLU A 97 -20.11 18.98 -36.19
CA GLU A 97 -21.24 19.36 -35.33
C GLU A 97 -20.75 19.63 -33.90
N GLN A 98 -21.03 20.82 -33.39
CA GLN A 98 -20.50 21.29 -32.11
C GLN A 98 -21.26 20.63 -30.97
N SER A 99 -20.64 19.60 -30.40
CA SER A 99 -21.25 18.74 -29.37
C SER A 99 -20.82 19.08 -27.94
N THR A 100 -19.78 19.91 -27.78
CA THR A 100 -19.19 20.23 -26.46
C THR A 100 -19.39 21.70 -26.11
N PRO A 101 -20.22 22.02 -25.09
CA PRO A 101 -20.39 23.39 -24.63
C PRO A 101 -19.07 24.00 -24.16
N GLY A 102 -18.73 25.18 -24.65
CA GLY A 102 -17.53 25.91 -24.23
C GLY A 102 -16.23 25.48 -24.93
N ALA A 103 -16.29 24.66 -25.98
CA ALA A 103 -15.18 24.36 -26.86
C ALA A 103 -15.57 24.56 -28.32
N LEU A 104 -14.64 25.04 -29.16
CA LEU A 104 -14.80 25.02 -30.61
C LEU A 104 -14.08 23.78 -31.16
N GLN A 105 -14.86 22.82 -31.66
CA GLN A 105 -14.34 21.60 -32.29
C GLN A 105 -13.96 21.89 -33.74
N LEU A 106 -12.73 21.51 -34.07
CA LEU A 106 -12.08 21.66 -35.37
C LEU A 106 -11.57 20.28 -35.80
N GLN A 107 -11.59 19.97 -37.08
CA GLN A 107 -11.01 18.73 -37.60
C GLN A 107 -9.97 19.04 -38.67
N LEU A 108 -8.74 18.59 -38.46
CA LEU A 108 -7.64 18.68 -39.42
C LEU A 108 -7.46 17.31 -40.10
N ALA A 109 -7.64 17.26 -41.41
CA ALA A 109 -7.46 16.05 -42.20
C ALA A 109 -6.37 16.23 -43.26
N SER A 110 -5.43 15.28 -43.34
CA SER A 110 -4.45 15.20 -44.43
C SER A 110 -5.07 14.56 -45.66
N ALA A 111 -4.84 15.17 -46.83
CA ALA A 111 -5.28 14.62 -48.11
C ALA A 111 -4.53 13.32 -48.48
N ASP A 112 -3.29 13.14 -47.99
CA ASP A 112 -2.36 12.11 -48.45
C ASP A 112 -2.25 10.88 -47.53
N LEU A 113 -2.73 10.95 -46.28
CA LEU A 113 -2.34 9.99 -45.21
C LEU A 113 -3.51 9.28 -44.50
N GLU A 114 -4.76 9.43 -44.96
CA GLU A 114 -5.99 8.94 -44.29
C GLU A 114 -6.09 9.28 -42.78
N SER A 115 -5.29 10.22 -42.30
CA SER A 115 -5.13 10.55 -40.90
C SER A 115 -5.83 11.86 -40.55
N ARG A 116 -6.63 11.82 -39.48
CA ARG A 116 -7.43 12.95 -38.98
C ARG A 116 -7.06 13.27 -37.54
N VAL A 117 -7.10 14.55 -37.18
CA VAL A 117 -6.97 15.05 -35.80
C VAL A 117 -8.18 15.92 -35.48
N ASP A 118 -8.85 15.59 -34.39
CA ASP A 118 -9.89 16.43 -33.82
C ASP A 118 -9.22 17.38 -32.82
N VAL A 119 -9.35 18.68 -33.06
CA VAL A 119 -8.77 19.76 -32.26
C VAL A 119 -9.89 20.49 -31.52
N SER A 120 -9.83 20.54 -30.19
CA SER A 120 -10.74 21.31 -29.37
C SER A 120 -10.09 22.61 -28.92
N LEU A 121 -10.58 23.75 -29.40
CA LEU A 121 -10.10 25.07 -29.00
C LEU A 121 -10.87 25.58 -27.77
N LEU A 122 -10.13 25.93 -26.72
CA LEU A 122 -10.66 26.23 -25.38
C LEU A 122 -10.15 27.59 -24.88
N PRO A 123 -11.00 28.63 -24.84
CA PRO A 123 -10.72 29.89 -24.15
C PRO A 123 -10.69 29.68 -22.63
N ALA A 124 -9.60 30.10 -21.97
CA ALA A 124 -9.39 29.89 -20.54
C ALA A 124 -8.84 31.13 -19.83
N PHE A 125 -9.14 31.26 -18.53
CA PHE A 125 -8.53 32.25 -17.64
C PHE A 125 -7.09 31.86 -17.30
N ASP A 126 -6.21 32.85 -17.31
CA ASP A 126 -4.81 32.67 -16.95
C ASP A 126 -4.58 32.73 -15.43
N ALA A 127 -5.05 31.70 -14.73
CA ALA A 127 -4.96 31.66 -13.26
C ALA A 127 -3.55 31.42 -12.72
N ILE A 128 -2.68 30.80 -13.53
CA ILE A 128 -1.32 30.41 -13.13
C ILE A 128 -0.28 31.46 -13.53
N GLY A 129 -0.49 32.17 -14.64
CA GLY A 129 0.54 33.01 -15.25
C GLY A 129 1.73 32.19 -15.77
N GLN A 130 2.92 32.81 -15.78
CA GLN A 130 4.17 32.15 -16.15
C GLN A 130 4.78 31.43 -14.94
N LEU A 131 4.61 30.11 -14.89
CA LEU A 131 5.23 29.30 -13.84
C LEU A 131 6.65 28.87 -14.25
N ARG A 132 7.61 28.95 -13.33
CA ARG A 132 8.94 28.36 -13.52
C ARG A 132 8.82 26.83 -13.55
N ALA A 133 9.68 26.17 -14.35
CA ALA A 133 9.70 24.71 -14.41
C ALA A 133 9.93 24.10 -13.01
N GLY A 134 9.00 23.26 -12.56
CA GLY A 134 9.07 22.58 -11.26
C GLY A 134 8.56 23.39 -10.06
N ALA A 135 8.11 24.63 -10.24
CA ALA A 135 7.44 25.38 -9.18
C ALA A 135 6.02 24.83 -8.94
N LYS A 136 5.51 24.95 -7.70
CA LYS A 136 4.10 24.70 -7.40
C LYS A 136 3.28 25.97 -7.64
N PRO A 137 2.02 25.87 -8.09
CA PRO A 137 1.11 27.01 -8.08
C PRO A 137 0.94 27.58 -6.67
N GLU A 138 0.74 28.89 -6.57
CA GLU A 138 0.38 29.55 -5.31
C GLU A 138 -0.95 28.97 -4.79
N PRO A 139 -1.07 28.67 -3.48
CA PRO A 139 -2.29 28.06 -2.93
C PRO A 139 -3.57 28.87 -3.23
N GLY A 140 -3.46 30.21 -3.25
CA GLY A 140 -4.58 31.11 -3.54
C GLY A 140 -5.22 30.93 -4.91
N VAL A 141 -4.51 30.34 -5.88
CA VAL A 141 -5.06 29.96 -7.20
C VAL A 141 -6.19 28.95 -7.01
N TYR A 142 -5.96 27.92 -6.20
CA TYR A 142 -6.94 26.89 -5.95
C TYR A 142 -8.01 27.34 -4.95
N SER A 143 -7.69 28.15 -3.95
CA SER A 143 -8.71 28.73 -3.06
C SER A 143 -9.73 29.57 -3.85
N SER A 144 -9.24 30.41 -4.79
CA SER A 144 -10.11 31.20 -5.67
C SER A 144 -10.95 30.32 -6.62
N LEU A 145 -10.40 29.18 -7.06
CA LEU A 145 -11.15 28.18 -7.82
C LEU A 145 -12.29 27.59 -7.00
N LEU A 146 -12.05 27.25 -5.73
CA LEU A 146 -13.07 26.72 -4.83
C LEU A 146 -14.16 27.76 -4.54
N ASP A 147 -13.78 29.01 -4.28
CA ASP A 147 -14.69 30.13 -4.04
C ASP A 147 -15.55 30.49 -5.27
N SER A 148 -15.12 30.05 -6.47
CA SER A 148 -15.90 30.26 -7.69
C SER A 148 -17.22 29.47 -7.68
N GLY A 149 -17.31 28.38 -6.91
CA GLY A 149 -18.48 27.49 -6.87
C GLY A 149 -18.67 26.67 -8.15
N SER A 150 -17.64 26.56 -9.00
CA SER A 150 -17.67 25.84 -10.27
C SER A 150 -17.87 24.34 -10.10
N ARG A 151 -18.42 23.67 -11.13
CA ARG A 151 -18.50 22.20 -11.16
C ARG A 151 -17.08 21.59 -11.27
N GLY A 152 -16.92 20.37 -10.78
CA GLY A 152 -15.63 19.67 -10.83
C GLY A 152 -15.08 19.57 -12.25
N GLY A 153 -13.88 20.12 -12.48
CA GLY A 153 -13.22 20.14 -13.79
C GLY A 153 -13.76 21.16 -14.80
N GLU A 154 -14.68 22.05 -14.43
CA GLU A 154 -15.21 23.09 -15.32
C GLU A 154 -14.12 24.05 -15.86
N HIS A 155 -13.13 24.32 -15.03
CA HIS A 155 -11.98 25.16 -15.34
C HIS A 155 -10.70 24.36 -15.61
N ALA A 156 -10.82 23.05 -15.89
CA ALA A 156 -9.70 22.16 -16.14
C ALA A 156 -8.74 22.64 -17.26
N ALA A 157 -9.24 23.46 -18.21
CA ALA A 157 -8.43 24.07 -19.26
C ALA A 157 -7.37 25.05 -18.71
N CYS A 158 -7.67 25.76 -17.61
CA CYS A 158 -6.74 26.72 -17.00
C CYS A 158 -5.44 26.04 -16.55
N PHE A 159 -5.50 24.76 -16.18
CA PHE A 159 -4.39 23.96 -15.66
C PHE A 159 -3.76 23.04 -16.71
N ALA A 160 -4.08 23.21 -18.00
CA ALA A 160 -3.64 22.32 -19.07
C ALA A 160 -2.10 22.19 -19.18
N GLU A 161 -1.35 23.25 -18.87
CA GLU A 161 0.12 23.18 -18.84
C GLU A 161 0.65 22.29 -17.73
N LEU A 162 0.09 22.37 -16.52
CA LEU A 162 0.48 21.49 -15.41
C LEU A 162 0.18 20.04 -15.76
N ARG A 163 -1.00 19.79 -16.32
CA ARG A 163 -1.43 18.46 -16.77
C ARG A 163 -0.51 17.90 -17.86
N ARG A 164 -0.17 18.75 -18.84
CA ARG A 164 0.78 18.44 -19.90
C ARG A 164 2.14 18.05 -19.33
N ASN A 165 2.69 18.88 -18.45
CA ASN A 165 4.01 18.69 -17.88
C ASN A 165 4.05 17.41 -17.05
N PHE A 166 3.02 17.13 -16.25
CA PHE A 166 2.92 15.92 -15.42
C PHE A 166 3.06 14.61 -16.21
N VAL A 167 2.52 14.55 -17.44
CA VAL A 167 2.60 13.36 -18.29
C VAL A 167 3.85 13.39 -19.18
N ASN A 168 4.23 14.54 -19.72
CA ASN A 168 5.35 14.63 -20.67
C ASN A 168 6.72 14.37 -20.05
N THR A 169 6.91 14.71 -18.76
CA THR A 169 8.17 14.49 -18.05
C THR A 169 8.46 13.02 -17.78
N ARG A 170 7.51 12.12 -18.07
CA ARG A 170 7.64 10.69 -17.80
C ARG A 170 8.49 9.95 -18.84
N PRO A 171 9.10 8.81 -18.46
CA PRO A 171 9.94 8.03 -19.37
C PRO A 171 9.22 7.61 -20.65
N THR A 172 9.95 7.55 -21.77
CA THR A 172 9.40 7.15 -23.07
C THR A 172 8.73 5.77 -23.02
N LYS A 173 9.31 4.83 -22.28
CA LYS A 173 8.73 3.48 -22.13
C LYS A 173 7.40 3.50 -21.38
N LEU A 174 7.24 4.37 -20.38
CA LEU A 174 5.95 4.57 -19.70
C LEU A 174 4.91 5.16 -20.65
N LYS A 175 5.29 6.14 -21.47
CA LYS A 175 4.40 6.68 -22.51
C LYS A 175 3.97 5.60 -23.50
N ASN A 176 4.85 4.67 -23.88
CA ASN A 176 4.47 3.51 -24.69
C ASN A 176 3.44 2.62 -23.97
N LEU A 177 3.56 2.43 -22.66
CA LEU A 177 2.59 1.65 -21.89
C LEU A 177 1.24 2.35 -21.85
N ILE A 178 1.23 3.67 -21.65
CA ILE A 178 0.00 4.48 -21.73
C ILE A 178 -0.68 4.30 -23.10
N LEU A 179 0.09 4.33 -24.19
CA LEU A 179 -0.45 4.10 -25.53
C LEU A 179 -1.05 2.70 -25.69
N LEU A 180 -0.39 1.67 -25.13
CA LEU A 180 -0.91 0.30 -25.15
C LEU A 180 -2.25 0.19 -24.39
N VAL A 181 -2.33 0.78 -23.19
CA VAL A 181 -3.57 0.83 -22.39
C VAL A 181 -4.67 1.61 -23.12
N LYS A 182 -4.34 2.76 -23.72
CA LYS A 182 -5.31 3.55 -24.50
C LYS A 182 -5.79 2.80 -25.74
N HIS A 183 -4.94 2.00 -26.36
CA HIS A 183 -5.31 1.19 -27.52
C HIS A 183 -6.36 0.13 -27.12
N TRP A 184 -6.10 -0.59 -26.03
CA TRP A 184 -7.07 -1.50 -25.44
C TRP A 184 -8.39 -0.78 -25.08
N TYR A 185 -8.32 0.37 -24.39
CA TYR A 185 -9.50 1.16 -24.06
C TYR A 185 -10.34 1.54 -25.30
N ARG A 186 -9.70 1.91 -26.41
CA ARG A 186 -10.40 2.21 -27.67
C ARG A 186 -11.11 1.00 -28.26
N GLN A 187 -10.53 -0.18 -28.15
CA GLN A 187 -11.17 -1.42 -28.62
C GLN A 187 -12.44 -1.70 -27.79
N VAL A 188 -12.35 -1.58 -26.47
CA VAL A 188 -13.50 -1.74 -25.56
C VAL A 188 -14.57 -0.68 -25.84
N ALA A 189 -14.17 0.59 -26.01
CA ALA A 189 -15.09 1.68 -26.30
C ALA A 189 -15.79 1.53 -27.66
N ALA A 190 -15.12 0.96 -28.68
CA ALA A 190 -15.71 0.67 -29.97
C ALA A 190 -16.79 -0.42 -29.89
N GLN A 191 -16.55 -1.48 -29.10
CA GLN A 191 -17.54 -2.53 -28.84
C GLN A 191 -18.76 -2.00 -28.09
N ASN A 192 -18.56 -1.07 -27.14
CA ASN A 192 -19.65 -0.42 -26.40
C ASN A 192 -20.56 0.42 -27.29
N LYS A 193 -20.04 1.03 -28.37
CA LYS A 193 -20.86 1.80 -29.33
C LYS A 193 -21.74 0.92 -30.22
N GLY A 194 -21.36 -0.34 -30.44
CA GLY A 194 -22.14 -1.30 -31.23
C GLY A 194 -23.29 -1.96 -30.46
N ALA A 195 -23.21 -1.98 -29.12
CA ALA A 195 -24.25 -2.47 -28.24
C ALA A 195 -24.90 -1.27 -27.54
N GLN A 196 -26.03 -0.76 -28.04
CA GLN A 196 -26.86 0.23 -27.33
C GLN A 196 -27.41 -0.37 -26.02
N ARG A 197 -26.57 -0.49 -24.99
CA ARG A 197 -27.00 -0.68 -23.60
C ARG A 197 -27.13 0.71 -23.00
N ALA A 198 -28.36 1.14 -22.81
CA ALA A 198 -28.69 2.31 -22.01
C ALA A 198 -28.03 2.17 -20.63
N GLY A 199 -27.24 3.16 -20.19
CA GLY A 199 -26.84 3.20 -18.78
C GLY A 199 -25.74 4.17 -18.40
N ALA A 200 -24.52 4.03 -18.93
CA ALA A 200 -23.39 4.80 -18.39
C ALA A 200 -22.25 5.02 -19.39
N SER A 201 -21.75 6.26 -19.44
CA SER A 201 -20.55 6.60 -20.18
C SER A 201 -19.30 6.00 -19.53
N LEU A 202 -18.39 5.45 -20.34
CA LEU A 202 -17.06 5.05 -19.90
C LEU A 202 -16.28 6.26 -19.35
N PRO A 203 -15.35 6.06 -18.41
CA PRO A 203 -14.49 7.13 -17.93
C PRO A 203 -13.63 7.69 -19.08
N PRO A 204 -13.22 8.97 -19.03
CA PRO A 204 -12.32 9.54 -20.02
C PRO A 204 -11.03 8.72 -20.15
N ALA A 205 -10.48 8.61 -21.37
CA ALA A 205 -9.20 7.92 -21.59
C ALA A 205 -8.06 8.47 -20.72
N TYR A 206 -8.15 9.75 -20.33
CA TYR A 206 -7.22 10.40 -19.41
C TYR A 206 -7.17 9.75 -18.02
N ALA A 207 -8.28 9.17 -17.53
CA ALA A 207 -8.29 8.42 -16.27
C ALA A 207 -7.35 7.21 -16.32
N LEU A 208 -7.28 6.54 -17.47
CA LEU A 208 -6.41 5.38 -17.69
C LEU A 208 -4.95 5.80 -17.89
N GLU A 209 -4.70 7.00 -18.44
CA GLU A 209 -3.35 7.59 -18.45
C GLU A 209 -2.84 7.76 -17.01
N LEU A 210 -3.67 8.35 -16.14
CA LEU A 210 -3.34 8.54 -14.73
C LEU A 210 -3.20 7.22 -13.97
N LEU A 211 -4.10 6.26 -14.20
CA LEU A 211 -4.01 4.93 -13.57
C LEU A 211 -2.74 4.18 -13.99
N THR A 212 -2.30 4.35 -15.24
CA THR A 212 -1.04 3.77 -15.74
C THR A 212 0.17 4.42 -15.07
N ILE A 213 0.17 5.75 -14.91
CA ILE A 213 1.23 6.46 -14.20
C ILE A 213 1.27 6.02 -12.74
N PHE A 214 0.12 5.92 -12.07
CA PHE A 214 0.02 5.42 -10.71
C PHE A 214 0.58 4.00 -10.56
N ALA A 215 0.17 3.07 -11.45
CA ALA A 215 0.67 1.71 -11.45
C ALA A 215 2.20 1.65 -11.57
N TRP A 216 2.77 2.45 -12.47
CA TRP A 216 4.22 2.51 -12.65
C TRP A 216 4.92 3.13 -11.44
N GLU A 217 4.43 4.25 -10.89
CA GLU A 217 5.03 4.93 -9.74
C GLU A 217 5.04 4.06 -8.47
N GLN A 218 3.97 3.30 -8.24
CA GLN A 218 3.83 2.48 -7.03
C GLN A 218 4.48 1.09 -7.16
N GLY A 219 4.55 0.55 -8.38
CA GLY A 219 4.93 -0.84 -8.61
C GLY A 219 6.31 -1.05 -9.23
N CYS A 220 6.82 -0.07 -9.98
CA CYS A 220 8.05 -0.21 -10.74
C CYS A 220 9.03 0.94 -10.49
N GLY A 221 8.67 2.17 -10.85
CA GLY A 221 9.52 3.36 -10.69
C GLY A 221 10.77 3.40 -11.55
N GLU A 222 11.01 2.39 -12.40
CA GLU A 222 12.22 2.25 -13.21
C GLU A 222 11.96 2.53 -14.71
N ASP A 223 13.01 2.95 -15.43
CA ASP A 223 12.95 3.19 -16.88
C ASP A 223 12.81 1.89 -17.70
N ARG A 224 13.31 0.77 -17.16
CA ARG A 224 13.34 -0.54 -17.81
C ARG A 224 12.39 -1.50 -17.13
N PHE A 225 11.24 -1.76 -17.76
CA PHE A 225 10.25 -2.70 -17.22
C PHE A 225 9.57 -3.53 -18.31
N SER A 226 8.86 -4.60 -17.93
CA SER A 226 8.06 -5.41 -18.85
C SER A 226 6.72 -4.75 -19.16
N MET A 227 6.42 -4.55 -20.45
CA MET A 227 5.15 -3.97 -20.90
C MET A 227 3.95 -4.85 -20.53
N ALA A 228 4.11 -6.17 -20.58
CA ALA A 228 3.06 -7.12 -20.22
C ALA A 228 2.72 -7.06 -18.73
N GLN A 229 3.75 -6.98 -17.86
CA GLN A 229 3.55 -6.77 -16.41
C GLN A 229 2.84 -5.45 -16.13
N GLY A 230 3.27 -4.36 -16.78
CA GLY A 230 2.63 -3.05 -16.64
C GLY A 230 1.17 -3.08 -17.09
N LEU A 231 0.87 -3.68 -18.24
CA LEU A 231 -0.50 -3.82 -18.73
C LEU A 231 -1.35 -4.66 -17.76
N ARG A 232 -0.86 -5.82 -17.32
CA ARG A 232 -1.54 -6.68 -16.34
C ARG A 232 -1.89 -5.94 -15.05
N THR A 233 -0.98 -5.09 -14.58
CA THR A 233 -1.16 -4.27 -13.37
C THR A 233 -2.30 -3.28 -13.55
N VAL A 234 -2.32 -2.52 -14.65
CA VAL A 234 -3.38 -1.53 -14.93
C VAL A 234 -4.74 -2.21 -15.09
N LEU A 235 -4.80 -3.36 -15.76
CA LEU A 235 -6.02 -4.15 -15.89
C LEU A 235 -6.52 -4.66 -14.53
N GLY A 236 -5.62 -5.13 -13.67
CA GLY A 236 -5.96 -5.54 -12.30
C GLY A 236 -6.51 -4.39 -11.46
N LEU A 237 -5.92 -3.20 -11.57
CA LEU A 237 -6.44 -1.99 -10.91
C LEU A 237 -7.84 -1.60 -11.44
N ALA A 238 -8.08 -1.73 -12.74
CA ALA A 238 -9.40 -1.48 -13.32
C ALA A 238 -10.46 -2.48 -12.83
N GLN A 239 -10.09 -3.75 -12.61
CA GLN A 239 -10.98 -4.74 -11.97
C GLN A 239 -11.31 -4.38 -10.51
N GLN A 240 -10.37 -3.74 -9.82
CA GLN A 240 -10.52 -3.26 -8.44
C GLN A 240 -11.08 -1.82 -8.38
N HIS A 241 -11.80 -1.36 -9.39
CA HIS A 241 -12.27 0.03 -9.47
C HIS A 241 -13.08 0.50 -8.23
N ARG A 242 -13.77 -0.42 -7.54
CA ARG A 242 -14.56 -0.11 -6.33
C ARG A 242 -13.69 0.27 -5.13
N GLN A 243 -12.39 0.06 -5.23
CA GLN A 243 -11.38 0.32 -4.21
C GLN A 243 -10.41 1.45 -4.62
N LEU A 244 -10.48 1.95 -5.85
CA LEU A 244 -9.52 2.94 -6.38
C LEU A 244 -9.65 4.29 -5.68
N CYS A 245 -8.57 4.70 -5.02
CA CYS A 245 -8.39 6.03 -4.45
C CYS A 245 -7.00 6.54 -4.80
N VAL A 246 -6.93 7.37 -5.83
CA VAL A 246 -5.68 7.85 -6.44
C VAL A 246 -5.70 9.36 -6.56
N TYR A 247 -4.69 10.01 -6.00
CA TYR A 247 -4.41 11.43 -6.21
C TYR A 247 -2.92 11.73 -5.98
N TRP A 248 -2.51 12.92 -6.41
CA TRP A 248 -1.15 13.42 -6.26
C TRP A 248 -1.15 14.76 -5.55
N THR A 249 -0.08 15.06 -4.81
CA THR A 249 0.11 16.35 -4.12
C THR A 249 1.22 17.20 -4.76
N VAL A 250 1.41 17.01 -6.07
CA VAL A 250 2.47 17.70 -6.84
C VAL A 250 2.16 19.18 -6.99
N ASN A 251 0.92 19.54 -7.37
CA ASN A 251 0.53 20.94 -7.59
C ASN A 251 -0.32 21.54 -6.45
N TYR A 252 -1.05 20.71 -5.71
CA TYR A 252 -1.84 21.11 -4.54
C TYR A 252 -1.51 20.21 -3.35
N SER A 253 -1.72 20.68 -2.13
CA SER A 253 -1.40 19.92 -0.90
C SER A 253 -2.45 20.16 0.19
N PHE A 254 -2.35 19.43 1.30
CA PHE A 254 -3.19 19.65 2.49
C PHE A 254 -2.67 20.80 3.37
N GLU A 255 -1.67 21.57 2.94
CA GLU A 255 -1.09 22.66 3.74
C GLU A 255 -2.08 23.83 3.89
N ASP A 256 -2.73 24.21 2.80
CA ASP A 256 -3.76 25.25 2.80
C ASP A 256 -5.07 24.73 3.43
N PRO A 257 -5.70 25.47 4.38
CA PRO A 257 -6.92 25.03 5.05
C PRO A 257 -8.13 24.81 4.13
N ALA A 258 -8.33 25.66 3.12
CA ALA A 258 -9.46 25.55 2.21
C ALA A 258 -9.31 24.32 1.31
N LEU A 259 -8.10 24.13 0.75
CA LEU A 259 -7.75 22.92 -0.01
C LEU A 259 -7.84 21.66 0.84
N ARG A 260 -7.37 21.69 2.08
CA ARG A 260 -7.45 20.54 3.00
C ARG A 260 -8.89 20.09 3.19
N THR A 261 -9.79 21.01 3.51
CA THR A 261 -11.22 20.71 3.70
C THR A 261 -11.83 20.13 2.42
N HIS A 262 -11.53 20.73 1.26
CA HIS A 262 -12.02 20.25 -0.03
C HIS A 262 -11.51 18.84 -0.37
N LEU A 263 -10.21 18.59 -0.24
CA LEU A 263 -9.59 17.29 -0.52
C LEU A 263 -10.11 16.21 0.42
N LEU A 264 -10.23 16.49 1.72
CA LEU A 264 -10.85 15.57 2.69
C LEU A 264 -12.32 15.28 2.33
N GLY A 265 -13.04 16.26 1.76
CA GLY A 265 -14.36 16.07 1.18
C GLY A 265 -14.35 15.12 -0.02
N GLN A 266 -13.42 15.31 -0.96
CA GLN A 266 -13.26 14.45 -2.14
C GLN A 266 -12.98 12.99 -1.77
N LEU A 267 -12.17 12.75 -0.73
CA LEU A 267 -11.83 11.40 -0.27
C LEU A 267 -13.04 10.58 0.23
N ARG A 268 -14.16 11.24 0.55
CA ARG A 268 -15.42 10.63 0.97
C ARG A 268 -16.33 10.24 -0.20
N ASN A 269 -16.03 10.71 -1.41
CA ASN A 269 -16.83 10.38 -2.59
C ASN A 269 -16.77 8.89 -2.91
N PRO A 270 -17.83 8.33 -3.54
CA PRO A 270 -17.82 6.95 -4.02
C PRO A 270 -16.62 6.66 -4.93
N ARG A 271 -16.08 5.45 -4.81
CA ARG A 271 -15.01 4.95 -5.66
C ARG A 271 -15.56 4.60 -7.05
N PRO A 272 -14.77 4.73 -8.14
CA PRO A 272 -13.36 5.13 -8.17
C PRO A 272 -13.14 6.64 -8.01
N LEU A 273 -12.15 6.99 -7.22
CA LEU A 273 -11.65 8.35 -7.07
C LEU A 273 -10.27 8.44 -7.73
N VAL A 274 -10.19 9.15 -8.85
CA VAL A 274 -8.92 9.47 -9.52
C VAL A 274 -8.90 10.98 -9.73
N LEU A 275 -8.22 11.70 -8.85
CA LEU A 275 -8.13 13.16 -8.94
C LEU A 275 -7.06 13.56 -9.95
N ASP A 276 -7.38 14.55 -10.78
CA ASP A 276 -6.40 15.15 -11.69
C ASP A 276 -5.25 15.80 -10.89
N PRO A 277 -3.98 15.46 -11.15
CA PRO A 277 -2.83 16.09 -10.50
C PRO A 277 -2.76 17.60 -10.72
N ALA A 278 -3.45 18.16 -11.72
CA ALA A 278 -3.45 19.58 -12.04
C ALA A 278 -4.65 20.36 -11.44
N ASP A 279 -5.79 19.70 -11.22
CA ASP A 279 -7.04 20.30 -10.76
C ASP A 279 -7.67 19.45 -9.63
N PRO A 280 -7.64 19.93 -8.36
CA PRO A 280 -8.16 19.17 -7.21
C PRO A 280 -9.69 19.03 -7.20
N THR A 281 -10.40 19.72 -8.09
CA THR A 281 -11.87 19.62 -8.22
C THR A 281 -12.29 18.51 -9.17
N TRP A 282 -11.38 18.02 -10.01
CA TRP A 282 -11.72 17.12 -11.10
C TRP A 282 -11.42 15.66 -10.76
N ASN A 283 -12.45 14.90 -10.38
CA ASN A 283 -12.40 13.45 -10.34
C ASN A 283 -12.58 12.89 -11.76
N VAL A 284 -11.49 12.55 -12.43
CA VAL A 284 -11.51 11.97 -13.78
C VAL A 284 -11.94 10.50 -13.78
N GLY A 285 -12.05 9.87 -12.61
CA GLY A 285 -12.52 8.50 -12.45
C GLY A 285 -14.03 8.33 -12.65
N GLN A 286 -14.81 9.41 -12.76
CA GLN A 286 -16.26 9.32 -12.94
C GLN A 286 -16.64 8.60 -14.25
N GLY A 287 -17.59 7.68 -14.16
CA GLY A 287 -18.06 6.83 -15.27
C GLY A 287 -18.28 5.39 -14.83
N SER A 288 -18.78 4.54 -15.75
CA SER A 288 -18.91 3.10 -15.51
C SER A 288 -17.61 2.39 -15.83
N TRP A 289 -17.06 1.69 -14.83
CA TRP A 289 -15.85 0.88 -14.95
C TRP A 289 -16.16 -0.61 -15.08
N GLU A 290 -17.42 -1.01 -14.95
CA GLU A 290 -17.85 -2.41 -14.98
C GLU A 290 -17.47 -3.09 -16.29
N LEU A 291 -17.68 -2.43 -17.43
CA LEU A 291 -17.29 -2.97 -18.74
C LEU A 291 -15.77 -3.09 -18.86
N LEU A 292 -15.02 -2.10 -18.36
CA LEU A 292 -13.55 -2.14 -18.36
C LEU A 292 -13.02 -3.30 -17.49
N ALA A 293 -13.64 -3.55 -16.34
CA ALA A 293 -13.28 -4.66 -15.47
C ALA A 293 -13.56 -6.02 -16.12
N GLN A 294 -14.70 -6.17 -16.79
CA GLN A 294 -15.07 -7.39 -17.52
C GLN A 294 -14.09 -7.69 -18.65
N GLU A 295 -13.84 -6.71 -19.52
CA GLU A 295 -12.90 -6.85 -20.64
C GLU A 295 -11.45 -7.02 -20.16
N ALA A 296 -11.07 -6.42 -19.04
CA ALA A 296 -9.78 -6.64 -18.40
C ALA A 296 -9.60 -8.10 -17.94
N ALA A 297 -10.66 -8.73 -17.41
CA ALA A 297 -10.63 -10.13 -17.02
C ALA A 297 -10.51 -11.06 -18.23
N ALA A 298 -11.24 -10.77 -19.30
CA ALA A 298 -11.16 -11.52 -20.55
C ALA A 298 -9.77 -11.39 -21.22
N LEU A 299 -9.16 -10.21 -21.20
CA LEU A 299 -7.82 -10.00 -21.74
C LEU A 299 -6.75 -10.73 -20.92
N GLY A 300 -6.98 -10.92 -19.62
CA GLY A 300 -6.09 -11.64 -18.70
C GLY A 300 -5.73 -13.07 -19.13
N THR A 301 -6.55 -13.72 -19.96
CA THR A 301 -6.33 -15.08 -20.44
C THR A 301 -5.66 -15.14 -21.83
N GLN A 302 -5.36 -13.99 -22.43
CA GLN A 302 -4.82 -13.92 -23.79
C GLN A 302 -3.29 -14.10 -23.83
N PRO A 303 -2.72 -14.53 -24.96
CA PRO A 303 -1.27 -14.79 -25.09
C PRO A 303 -0.37 -13.60 -24.74
N CYS A 304 -0.85 -12.36 -24.89
CA CYS A 304 -0.09 -11.15 -24.55
C CYS A 304 0.17 -10.98 -23.04
N LEU A 305 -0.56 -11.71 -22.20
CA LEU A 305 -0.43 -11.71 -20.74
C LEU A 305 -0.02 -13.10 -20.20
N MET A 306 0.50 -13.97 -21.07
CA MET A 306 1.07 -15.26 -20.69
C MET A 306 2.60 -15.25 -20.84
N SER A 307 3.28 -15.95 -19.94
CA SER A 307 4.71 -16.24 -20.01
C SER A 307 5.00 -17.28 -21.09
N ARG A 308 6.28 -17.52 -21.39
CA ARG A 308 6.69 -18.55 -22.37
C ARG A 308 6.30 -19.95 -21.91
N GLU A 309 6.22 -20.14 -20.61
CA GLU A 309 5.85 -21.36 -19.91
C GLU A 309 4.32 -21.53 -19.77
N GLY A 310 3.53 -20.63 -20.38
CA GLY A 310 2.06 -20.67 -20.34
C GLY A 310 1.45 -20.19 -19.03
N THR A 311 2.24 -19.60 -18.13
CA THR A 311 1.74 -19.07 -16.86
C THR A 311 1.33 -17.59 -16.99
N PRO A 312 0.29 -17.12 -16.29
CA PRO A 312 -0.08 -15.71 -16.31
C PRO A 312 1.07 -14.81 -15.85
N VAL A 313 1.32 -13.73 -16.59
CA VAL A 313 2.31 -12.72 -16.22
C VAL A 313 1.90 -12.09 -14.90
N GLN A 314 2.82 -12.07 -13.93
CA GLN A 314 2.55 -11.47 -12.61
C GLN A 314 2.47 -9.93 -12.69
N PRO A 315 1.44 -9.31 -12.09
CA PRO A 315 1.36 -7.85 -12.00
C PRO A 315 2.45 -7.30 -11.07
N TRP A 316 2.71 -6.01 -11.16
CA TRP A 316 3.45 -5.31 -10.12
C TRP A 316 2.64 -5.28 -8.82
N ASP A 317 3.37 -5.22 -7.71
CA ASP A 317 2.81 -5.17 -6.37
C ASP A 317 2.28 -3.76 -6.02
N VAL A 318 1.11 -3.45 -6.59
CA VAL A 318 0.41 -2.16 -6.48
C VAL A 318 -0.94 -2.35 -5.84
N MET A 319 -1.24 -1.52 -4.84
CA MET A 319 -2.55 -1.48 -4.20
C MET A 319 -3.43 -0.38 -4.82
N PRO A 320 -4.75 -0.58 -4.90
CA PRO A 320 -5.68 0.39 -5.48
C PRO A 320 -5.90 1.63 -4.58
N ALA A 321 -5.51 1.54 -3.31
CA ALA A 321 -5.51 2.65 -2.35
C ALA A 321 -4.22 2.62 -1.52
N LEU A 322 -3.71 3.80 -1.17
CA LEU A 322 -2.51 3.95 -0.33
C LEU A 322 -2.90 4.25 1.11
N LEU A 323 -2.23 3.62 2.08
CA LEU A 323 -2.47 3.86 3.52
C LEU A 323 -2.46 5.34 3.89
N CYS A 324 -1.43 6.09 3.48
CA CYS A 324 -1.34 7.52 3.76
C CYS A 324 -2.44 8.35 3.07
N GLN A 325 -3.18 7.79 2.12
CA GLN A 325 -4.30 8.44 1.43
C GLN A 325 -5.66 8.03 2.00
N THR A 326 -5.71 6.97 2.82
CA THR A 326 -6.92 6.48 3.47
C THR A 326 -7.31 7.39 4.64
N PRO A 327 -8.57 7.85 4.73
CA PRO A 327 -9.06 8.57 5.90
C PRO A 327 -8.95 7.76 7.19
N ALA A 328 -8.68 8.43 8.31
CA ALA A 328 -8.58 7.81 9.63
C ALA A 328 -9.79 6.92 10.00
N SER A 329 -11.01 7.30 9.60
CA SER A 329 -12.24 6.54 9.86
C SER A 329 -12.35 5.24 9.06
N ASP A 330 -11.56 5.10 7.99
CA ASP A 330 -11.67 4.01 7.03
C ASP A 330 -10.52 3.00 7.22
N LEU A 331 -9.70 3.14 8.26
CA LEU A 331 -8.56 2.26 8.52
C LEU A 331 -8.99 0.82 8.80
N ASP A 332 -10.07 0.59 9.56
CA ASP A 332 -10.62 -0.76 9.76
C ASP A 332 -11.04 -1.38 8.43
N LYS A 333 -11.73 -0.62 7.57
CA LYS A 333 -12.13 -1.06 6.24
C LYS A 333 -10.91 -1.37 5.36
N PHE A 334 -9.88 -0.52 5.40
CA PHE A 334 -8.63 -0.73 4.67
C PHE A 334 -7.92 -2.03 5.10
N ILE A 335 -7.90 -2.32 6.40
CA ILE A 335 -7.32 -3.56 6.93
C ILE A 335 -8.10 -4.77 6.38
N THR A 336 -9.42 -4.75 6.45
CA THR A 336 -10.26 -5.88 5.99
C THR A 336 -10.20 -6.08 4.47
N GLU A 337 -10.22 -5.01 3.68
CA GLU A 337 -10.24 -5.13 2.21
C GLU A 337 -8.87 -5.51 1.63
N PHE A 338 -7.78 -5.02 2.23
CA PHE A 338 -6.46 -5.10 1.61
C PHE A 338 -5.39 -5.86 2.40
N LEU A 339 -5.45 -5.88 3.73
CA LEU A 339 -4.36 -6.43 4.55
C LEU A 339 -4.67 -7.82 5.09
N GLN A 340 -5.94 -8.13 5.38
CA GLN A 340 -6.34 -9.42 5.92
C GLN A 340 -6.20 -10.53 4.85
N PRO A 341 -5.50 -11.63 5.16
CA PRO A 341 -5.41 -12.77 4.25
C PRO A 341 -6.79 -13.41 4.01
N ASN A 342 -6.93 -14.10 2.88
CA ASN A 342 -8.17 -14.78 2.55
C ASN A 342 -8.33 -16.06 3.40
N ARG A 343 -9.46 -16.17 4.11
CA ARG A 343 -9.74 -17.30 5.03
C ARG A 343 -9.64 -18.67 4.34
N HIS A 344 -10.25 -18.84 3.18
CA HIS A 344 -10.22 -20.11 2.46
C HIS A 344 -8.79 -20.50 2.06
N PHE A 345 -8.01 -19.54 1.55
CA PHE A 345 -6.60 -19.80 1.24
C PHE A 345 -5.79 -20.19 2.48
N LEU A 346 -6.04 -19.54 3.63
CA LEU A 346 -5.39 -19.91 4.89
C LEU A 346 -5.72 -21.34 5.33
N GLU A 347 -6.97 -21.78 5.18
CA GLU A 347 -7.39 -23.15 5.47
C GLU A 347 -6.66 -24.17 4.58
N GLN A 348 -6.47 -23.87 3.29
CA GLN A 348 -5.71 -24.71 2.36
C GLN A 348 -4.22 -24.78 2.73
N VAL A 349 -3.63 -23.62 3.05
CA VAL A 349 -2.23 -23.54 3.51
C VAL A 349 -2.06 -24.33 4.81
N ASN A 350 -3.01 -24.26 5.75
CA ASN A 350 -2.96 -25.00 6.99
C ASN A 350 -2.93 -26.51 6.78
N LYS A 351 -3.84 -27.04 5.97
CA LYS A 351 -3.85 -28.46 5.62
C LYS A 351 -2.53 -28.91 4.99
N ALA A 352 -1.99 -28.10 4.07
CA ALA A 352 -0.72 -28.38 3.42
C ALA A 352 0.44 -28.40 4.43
N VAL A 353 0.51 -27.40 5.31
CA VAL A 353 1.53 -27.31 6.35
C VAL A 353 1.41 -28.46 7.37
N ASP A 354 0.20 -28.86 7.75
CA ASP A 354 0.00 -30.01 8.66
C ASP A 354 0.49 -31.31 8.03
N THR A 355 0.23 -31.48 6.73
CA THR A 355 0.75 -32.60 5.94
C THR A 355 2.28 -32.58 5.90
N ILE A 356 2.89 -31.42 5.62
CA ILE A 356 4.35 -31.23 5.59
C ILE A 356 4.95 -31.51 6.98
N CYS A 357 4.36 -30.97 8.05
CA CYS A 357 4.86 -31.16 9.42
C CYS A 357 4.81 -32.63 9.84
N SER A 358 3.73 -33.34 9.50
CA SER A 358 3.60 -34.77 9.76
C SER A 358 4.62 -35.57 8.95
N PHE A 359 4.79 -35.21 7.67
CA PHE A 359 5.78 -35.85 6.81
C PHE A 359 7.21 -35.67 7.35
N LEU A 360 7.59 -34.46 7.74
CA LEU A 360 8.91 -34.18 8.32
C LEU A 360 9.11 -34.95 9.64
N ARG A 361 8.09 -35.02 10.49
CA ARG A 361 8.17 -35.78 11.75
C ARG A 361 8.37 -37.28 11.51
N ASP A 362 7.65 -37.85 10.54
CA ASP A 362 7.57 -39.29 10.36
C ASP A 362 8.65 -39.86 9.41
N ASN A 363 9.12 -39.06 8.44
CA ASN A 363 9.98 -39.52 7.35
C ASN A 363 11.40 -38.93 7.42
N CYS A 364 11.56 -37.73 7.97
CA CYS A 364 12.88 -37.08 8.01
C CYS A 364 13.81 -37.84 8.97
N PHE A 365 15.04 -38.09 8.53
CA PHE A 365 16.07 -38.80 9.30
C PHE A 365 15.75 -40.26 9.70
N ARG A 366 14.80 -40.95 9.03
CA ARG A 366 14.45 -42.36 9.33
C ARG A 366 15.63 -43.33 9.42
N ASN A 367 16.66 -43.11 8.62
CA ASN A 367 17.87 -43.96 8.55
C ASN A 367 19.06 -43.38 9.34
N SER A 368 18.81 -42.42 10.23
CA SER A 368 19.81 -41.67 10.99
C SER A 368 19.50 -41.73 12.49
N PRO A 369 20.48 -41.57 13.39
CA PRO A 369 20.22 -41.43 14.83
C PRO A 369 19.48 -40.13 15.19
N ILE A 370 19.41 -39.16 14.28
CA ILE A 370 18.71 -37.88 14.49
C ILE A 370 17.20 -38.11 14.47
N LYS A 371 16.47 -37.56 15.44
CA LYS A 371 15.00 -37.57 15.49
C LYS A 371 14.45 -36.15 15.47
N VAL A 372 13.33 -35.96 14.79
CA VAL A 372 12.51 -34.75 14.91
C VAL A 372 11.68 -34.85 16.18
N LEU A 373 11.98 -34.02 17.18
CA LEU A 373 11.28 -34.00 18.46
C LEU A 373 9.90 -33.37 18.31
N LYS A 374 9.86 -32.17 17.71
CA LYS A 374 8.63 -31.43 17.41
C LYS A 374 8.86 -30.46 16.25
N VAL A 375 7.78 -30.08 15.59
CA VAL A 375 7.78 -29.02 14.55
C VAL A 375 6.80 -27.95 15.00
N VAL A 376 7.28 -26.71 15.11
CA VAL A 376 6.50 -25.58 15.58
C VAL A 376 6.32 -24.55 14.47
N LYS A 377 5.08 -24.13 14.27
CA LYS A 377 4.73 -23.01 13.38
C LYS A 377 5.03 -21.69 14.10
N GLY A 378 5.89 -20.87 13.51
CA GLY A 378 6.25 -19.51 13.90
C GLY A 378 5.89 -18.47 12.83
N GLY A 379 6.59 -17.34 12.82
CA GLY A 379 6.35 -16.27 11.85
C GLY A 379 5.01 -15.53 12.04
N SER A 380 4.68 -14.64 11.10
CA SER A 380 3.47 -13.82 11.21
C SER A 380 2.18 -14.61 11.08
N SER A 381 2.23 -15.68 10.28
CA SER A 381 1.18 -16.67 10.12
C SER A 381 0.74 -17.28 11.46
N ALA A 382 1.67 -17.87 12.22
CA ALA A 382 1.33 -18.48 13.50
C ALA A 382 0.99 -17.47 14.60
N LYS A 383 1.50 -16.23 14.50
CA LYS A 383 1.15 -15.12 15.39
C LYS A 383 -0.25 -14.54 15.09
N GLY A 384 -0.89 -14.89 13.97
CA GLY A 384 -2.14 -14.29 13.55
C GLY A 384 -2.01 -12.84 13.06
N THR A 385 -0.84 -12.45 12.53
CA THR A 385 -0.52 -11.10 12.03
C THR A 385 -0.03 -11.10 10.57
N ALA A 386 -0.34 -12.18 9.84
CA ALA A 386 -0.07 -12.34 8.42
C ALA A 386 -0.74 -11.25 7.57
N LEU A 387 -0.05 -10.84 6.48
CA LEU A 387 -0.52 -9.88 5.49
C LEU A 387 -0.87 -10.57 4.17
N ARG A 388 -2.00 -10.19 3.58
CA ARG A 388 -2.46 -10.71 2.28
C ARG A 388 -1.37 -10.61 1.21
N GLY A 389 -1.11 -11.73 0.54
CA GLY A 389 -0.14 -11.83 -0.57
C GLY A 389 1.33 -11.61 -0.19
N ARG A 390 1.64 -11.42 1.09
CA ARG A 390 3.00 -11.12 1.60
C ARG A 390 3.22 -11.71 3.00
N SER A 391 2.70 -12.92 3.22
CA SER A 391 2.80 -13.60 4.50
C SER A 391 4.09 -14.39 4.60
N ASP A 392 4.80 -14.19 5.71
CA ASP A 392 5.91 -15.01 6.17
C ASP A 392 5.43 -16.02 7.22
N ALA A 393 5.96 -17.22 7.17
CA ALA A 393 5.74 -18.28 8.13
C ALA A 393 7.06 -18.99 8.43
N ASP A 394 7.28 -19.34 9.69
CA ASP A 394 8.47 -20.10 10.08
C ASP A 394 8.06 -21.51 10.45
N LEU A 395 8.79 -22.52 10.01
CA LEU A 395 8.69 -23.89 10.50
C LEU A 395 9.96 -24.22 11.28
N VAL A 396 9.86 -24.18 12.61
CA VAL A 396 10.99 -24.51 13.47
C VAL A 396 10.98 -26.00 13.76
N VAL A 397 12.01 -26.70 13.29
CA VAL A 397 12.18 -28.14 13.42
C VAL A 397 13.16 -28.42 14.56
N PHE A 398 12.64 -28.95 15.66
CA PHE A 398 13.44 -29.28 16.84
C PHE A 398 14.03 -30.67 16.69
N LEU A 399 15.35 -30.78 16.83
CA LEU A 399 16.10 -32.01 16.53
C LEU A 399 16.82 -32.56 17.77
N SER A 400 16.82 -33.89 17.91
CA SER A 400 17.45 -34.58 19.04
C SER A 400 18.98 -34.56 19.03
N CYS A 401 19.61 -34.14 17.93
CA CYS A 401 21.06 -34.06 17.81
C CYS A 401 21.67 -32.83 18.46
N PHE A 402 20.85 -31.84 18.83
CA PHE A 402 21.29 -30.65 19.55
C PHE A 402 21.02 -30.84 21.04
N SER A 403 22.08 -30.75 21.86
CA SER A 403 21.99 -30.81 23.32
C SER A 403 22.29 -29.47 23.99
N GLN A 404 22.88 -28.52 23.25
CA GLN A 404 23.23 -27.18 23.70
C GLN A 404 23.10 -26.16 22.56
N PHE A 405 23.04 -24.87 22.89
CA PHE A 405 22.86 -23.79 21.91
C PHE A 405 23.95 -23.77 20.82
N THR A 406 25.20 -23.95 21.20
CA THR A 406 26.38 -23.85 20.31
C THR A 406 26.42 -24.94 19.21
N GLU A 407 25.71 -26.05 19.37
CA GLU A 407 25.70 -27.18 18.42
C GLU A 407 24.86 -26.92 17.16
N GLN A 408 23.95 -25.92 17.19
CA GLN A 408 23.11 -25.56 16.04
C GLN A 408 23.90 -25.03 14.84
N GLY A 409 25.16 -24.63 15.02
CA GLY A 409 25.99 -24.05 13.96
C GLY A 409 26.69 -25.10 13.09
N ASN A 410 27.19 -26.18 13.70
CA ASN A 410 28.17 -27.06 13.06
C ASN A 410 27.55 -28.08 12.09
N MET A 411 26.32 -28.52 12.33
CA MET A 411 25.62 -29.55 11.51
C MET A 411 24.50 -28.96 10.64
N ARG A 412 24.35 -27.64 10.60
CA ARG A 412 23.16 -26.98 10.03
C ARG A 412 22.98 -27.25 8.53
N ALA A 413 24.07 -27.25 7.77
CA ALA A 413 24.03 -27.45 6.31
C ALA A 413 23.57 -28.86 5.93
N GLU A 414 24.10 -29.89 6.61
CA GLU A 414 23.72 -31.29 6.38
C GLU A 414 22.25 -31.54 6.74
N ILE A 415 21.82 -31.01 7.87
CA ILE A 415 20.43 -31.09 8.33
C ILE A 415 19.48 -30.40 7.34
N ILE A 416 19.82 -29.20 6.86
CA ILE A 416 19.01 -28.49 5.88
C ILE A 416 18.95 -29.25 4.55
N SER A 417 20.06 -29.85 4.11
CA SER A 417 20.10 -30.66 2.90
C SER A 417 19.19 -31.89 3.00
N GLU A 418 19.19 -32.58 4.14
CA GLU A 418 18.29 -33.71 4.36
C GLU A 418 16.82 -33.26 4.40
N ILE A 419 16.50 -32.17 5.13
CA ILE A 419 15.14 -31.63 5.16
C ILE A 419 14.67 -31.25 3.75
N ARG A 420 15.55 -30.67 2.91
CA ARG A 420 15.24 -30.37 1.50
C ARG A 420 14.87 -31.63 0.71
N ALA A 421 15.69 -32.67 0.78
CA ALA A 421 15.43 -33.93 0.08
C ALA A 421 14.07 -34.53 0.50
N GLN A 422 13.73 -34.45 1.79
CA GLN A 422 12.45 -34.93 2.31
C GLN A 422 11.28 -34.04 1.91
N LEU A 423 11.44 -32.72 1.81
CA LEU A 423 10.40 -31.85 1.26
C LEU A 423 10.15 -32.13 -0.23
N GLU A 424 11.20 -32.39 -1.01
CA GLU A 424 11.08 -32.77 -2.43
C GLU A 424 10.36 -34.12 -2.59
N ALA A 425 10.67 -35.11 -1.73
CA ALA A 425 9.93 -36.38 -1.68
C ALA A 425 8.46 -36.15 -1.29
N CYS A 426 8.19 -35.34 -0.28
CA CYS A 426 6.83 -34.97 0.14
C CYS A 426 6.03 -34.34 -1.01
N GLN A 427 6.66 -33.45 -1.77
CA GLN A 427 6.06 -32.79 -2.93
C GLN A 427 5.70 -33.78 -4.05
N GLN A 428 6.45 -34.87 -4.21
CA GLN A 428 6.20 -35.91 -5.22
C GLN A 428 5.18 -36.96 -4.74
N GLU A 429 5.19 -37.31 -3.46
CA GLU A 429 4.37 -38.38 -2.89
C GLU A 429 2.97 -37.92 -2.47
N ARG A 430 2.78 -36.63 -2.22
CA ARG A 430 1.52 -36.06 -1.72
C ARG A 430 0.90 -35.09 -2.71
N GLU A 431 -0.43 -35.09 -2.78
CA GLU A 431 -1.18 -34.09 -3.52
C GLU A 431 -1.51 -32.90 -2.62
N PHE A 432 -1.28 -31.69 -3.14
CA PHE A 432 -1.56 -30.43 -2.45
C PHE A 432 -2.57 -29.59 -3.24
N GLU A 433 -3.56 -29.02 -2.54
CA GLU A 433 -4.51 -28.05 -3.12
C GLU A 433 -3.84 -26.71 -3.49
N VAL A 434 -2.64 -26.47 -2.97
CA VAL A 434 -1.81 -25.30 -3.23
C VAL A 434 -0.62 -25.69 -4.11
N LYS A 435 -0.14 -24.75 -4.92
CA LYS A 435 1.10 -24.95 -5.66
C LYS A 435 2.26 -24.79 -4.69
N PHE A 436 2.98 -25.88 -4.47
CA PHE A 436 4.15 -25.97 -3.61
C PHE A 436 5.42 -25.80 -4.46
N GLU A 437 6.24 -24.79 -4.16
CA GLU A 437 7.53 -24.57 -4.82
C GLU A 437 8.65 -24.43 -3.80
N ILE A 438 9.71 -25.24 -3.93
CA ILE A 438 10.89 -25.19 -3.06
C ILE A 438 11.95 -24.27 -3.69
N SER A 439 12.58 -23.41 -2.89
CA SER A 439 13.60 -22.48 -3.39
C SER A 439 14.79 -23.24 -3.96
N LYS A 440 15.19 -22.90 -5.20
CA LYS A 440 16.38 -23.47 -5.86
C LYS A 440 17.69 -22.93 -5.30
N TRP A 441 17.64 -21.88 -4.48
CA TRP A 441 18.82 -21.29 -3.87
C TRP A 441 19.19 -22.04 -2.59
N GLU A 442 20.44 -22.47 -2.51
CA GLU A 442 21.00 -23.09 -1.31
C GLU A 442 21.44 -22.00 -0.33
N ASN A 443 20.83 -21.99 0.85
CA ASN A 443 21.26 -21.17 1.98
C ASN A 443 21.58 -22.11 3.15
N PRO A 444 22.82 -22.09 3.67
CA PRO A 444 23.24 -23.00 4.74
C PRO A 444 22.57 -22.72 6.09
N ARG A 445 21.77 -21.63 6.20
CA ARG A 445 21.09 -21.24 7.45
C ARG A 445 19.59 -21.45 7.44
N VAL A 446 18.95 -21.44 6.27
CA VAL A 446 17.49 -21.46 6.14
C VAL A 446 17.11 -22.19 4.85
N LEU A 447 16.10 -23.05 4.93
CA LEU A 447 15.46 -23.64 3.74
C LEU A 447 14.13 -22.94 3.50
N SER A 448 13.99 -22.27 2.35
CA SER A 448 12.78 -21.54 2.02
C SER A 448 11.93 -22.28 0.97
N PHE A 449 10.62 -22.25 1.14
CA PHE A 449 9.65 -22.71 0.14
C PHE A 449 8.41 -21.81 0.13
N SER A 450 7.62 -21.84 -0.94
CA SER A 450 6.40 -21.05 -1.07
C SER A 450 5.19 -21.93 -1.36
N LEU A 451 4.07 -21.61 -0.71
CA LEU A 451 2.76 -22.17 -1.02
C LEU A 451 1.90 -21.09 -1.66
N THR A 452 1.46 -21.32 -2.89
CA THR A 452 0.69 -20.33 -3.68
C THR A 452 -0.67 -20.89 -4.08
N SER A 453 -1.69 -20.02 -4.10
CA SER A 453 -3.03 -20.45 -4.52
C SER A 453 -3.04 -20.75 -6.02
N GLN A 454 -3.69 -21.86 -6.40
CA GLN A 454 -3.86 -22.22 -7.81
C GLN A 454 -4.91 -21.34 -8.51
N THR A 455 -5.84 -20.75 -7.75
CA THR A 455 -6.97 -19.97 -8.28
C THR A 455 -6.80 -18.46 -8.06
N MET A 456 -6.13 -18.04 -6.97
CA MET A 456 -5.92 -16.64 -6.63
C MET A 456 -4.44 -16.26 -6.73
N LEU A 457 -4.05 -15.68 -7.87
CA LEU A 457 -2.65 -15.35 -8.18
C LEU A 457 -2.00 -14.33 -7.22
N ASP A 458 -2.78 -13.58 -6.44
CA ASP A 458 -2.32 -12.60 -5.45
C ASP A 458 -2.09 -13.20 -4.05
N GLN A 459 -2.24 -14.51 -3.88
CA GLN A 459 -2.14 -15.19 -2.59
C GLN A 459 -0.96 -16.17 -2.55
N SER A 460 0.02 -15.84 -1.72
CA SER A 460 1.19 -16.68 -1.42
C SER A 460 1.57 -16.57 0.06
N VAL A 461 2.16 -17.65 0.57
CA VAL A 461 2.83 -17.67 1.87
C VAL A 461 4.23 -18.25 1.66
N ASP A 462 5.24 -17.49 2.07
CA ASP A 462 6.63 -17.90 2.05
C ASP A 462 6.99 -18.50 3.41
N PHE A 463 7.58 -19.68 3.38
CA PHE A 463 7.96 -20.47 4.55
C PHE A 463 9.48 -20.57 4.66
N ASP A 464 9.99 -20.31 5.86
CA ASP A 464 11.38 -20.55 6.23
C ASP A 464 11.45 -21.73 7.23
N VAL A 465 12.22 -22.76 6.88
CA VAL A 465 12.45 -23.92 7.75
C VAL A 465 13.75 -23.75 8.51
N LEU A 466 13.66 -23.81 9.83
CA LEU A 466 14.72 -23.48 10.78
C LEU A 466 14.98 -24.65 11.73
N PRO A 467 16.11 -25.35 11.63
CA PRO A 467 16.52 -26.33 12.63
C PRO A 467 16.88 -25.63 13.95
N ALA A 468 16.38 -26.14 15.08
CA ALA A 468 16.64 -25.54 16.39
C ALA A 468 16.84 -26.57 17.51
N PHE A 469 17.56 -26.15 18.56
CA PHE A 469 17.67 -26.89 19.83
C PHE A 469 16.40 -26.71 20.66
N ASP A 470 15.88 -27.80 21.23
CA ASP A 470 14.71 -27.75 22.12
C ASP A 470 15.11 -27.35 23.53
N ALA A 471 15.42 -26.06 23.70
CA ALA A 471 15.81 -25.50 24.99
C ALA A 471 14.68 -25.51 26.03
N LEU A 472 13.42 -25.54 25.59
CA LEU A 472 12.24 -25.48 26.47
C LEU A 472 11.74 -26.85 26.91
N GLY A 473 11.98 -27.89 26.11
CA GLY A 473 11.54 -29.26 26.38
C GLY A 473 10.02 -29.42 26.51
N GLU A 474 9.57 -30.49 27.17
CA GLU A 474 8.18 -30.65 27.62
C GLU A 474 7.97 -29.82 28.90
N VAL A 475 7.37 -28.64 28.80
CA VAL A 475 7.23 -27.69 29.90
C VAL A 475 6.34 -28.28 31.03
N PRO A 476 6.88 -28.64 32.22
CA PRO A 476 6.08 -29.10 33.34
C PRO A 476 5.35 -27.93 34.01
N SER A 477 4.31 -28.24 34.79
CA SER A 477 3.41 -27.28 35.47
C SER A 477 4.09 -26.25 36.39
N HIS A 478 5.40 -26.37 36.65
CA HIS A 478 6.22 -25.43 37.44
C HIS A 478 7.03 -24.49 36.52
N LYS A 479 6.32 -23.62 35.77
CA LYS A 479 6.87 -22.76 34.70
C LYS A 479 8.16 -21.98 35.03
N CYS A 480 8.30 -21.45 36.25
CA CYS A 480 9.27 -20.38 36.52
C CYS A 480 10.71 -20.87 36.74
N LEU A 481 10.94 -21.94 37.51
CA LEU A 481 12.29 -22.38 37.89
C LEU A 481 13.09 -23.01 36.73
N CYS A 482 12.42 -23.74 35.82
CA CYS A 482 13.07 -24.35 34.66
C CYS A 482 13.46 -23.34 33.59
N LEU A 483 12.75 -22.21 33.48
CA LEU A 483 13.08 -21.15 32.51
C LEU A 483 14.36 -20.40 32.90
N TYR A 484 14.65 -20.22 34.20
CA TYR A 484 15.88 -19.55 34.62
C TYR A 484 17.14 -20.31 34.22
N SER A 485 17.19 -21.64 34.40
CA SER A 485 18.37 -22.42 33.97
C SER A 485 18.62 -22.28 32.48
N VAL A 486 17.55 -22.33 31.66
CA VAL A 486 17.63 -22.14 30.21
C VAL A 486 18.19 -20.76 29.85
N TYR A 487 17.72 -19.69 30.48
CA TYR A 487 18.22 -18.35 30.21
C TYR A 487 19.64 -18.12 30.74
N VAL A 488 20.03 -18.75 31.85
CA VAL A 488 21.41 -18.73 32.34
C VAL A 488 22.34 -19.40 31.35
N ASP A 489 21.98 -20.58 30.84
CA ASP A 489 22.75 -21.29 29.82
C ASP A 489 22.82 -20.51 28.51
N LEU A 490 21.74 -19.83 28.13
CA LEU A 490 21.70 -18.93 26.98
C LEU A 490 22.68 -17.76 27.17
N ILE A 491 22.68 -17.12 28.34
CA ILE A 491 23.57 -16.00 28.67
C ILE A 491 25.04 -16.45 28.68
N HIS A 492 25.34 -17.65 29.17
CA HIS A 492 26.70 -18.20 29.11
C HIS A 492 27.13 -18.59 27.70
N SER A 493 26.19 -19.02 26.85
CA SER A 493 26.41 -19.36 25.43
C SER A 493 26.35 -18.13 24.51
N TYR A 494 26.13 -16.94 25.07
CA TYR A 494 25.90 -15.69 24.34
C TYR A 494 27.16 -15.26 23.58
N SER A 495 27.08 -15.27 22.25
CA SER A 495 28.10 -14.68 21.36
C SER A 495 27.53 -13.55 20.51
N ASN A 496 26.39 -13.78 19.85
CA ASN A 496 25.64 -12.77 19.10
C ASN A 496 24.20 -12.63 19.63
N ALA A 497 23.67 -11.39 19.59
CA ALA A 497 22.29 -11.12 19.99
C ALA A 497 21.27 -11.82 19.10
N GLY A 498 20.33 -12.56 19.72
CA GLY A 498 19.21 -13.20 19.03
C GLY A 498 19.59 -14.41 18.15
N GLU A 499 20.81 -14.94 18.26
CA GLU A 499 21.26 -16.07 17.44
C GLU A 499 20.40 -17.33 17.62
N TYR A 500 19.91 -17.54 18.85
CA TYR A 500 19.11 -18.69 19.25
C TYR A 500 17.62 -18.39 19.36
N SER A 501 17.15 -17.27 18.78
CA SER A 501 15.73 -16.90 18.81
C SER A 501 14.76 -18.01 18.33
N PRO A 502 15.10 -18.87 17.34
CA PRO A 502 14.21 -19.96 16.94
C PRO A 502 13.87 -20.94 18.08
N CYS A 503 14.77 -21.11 19.07
CA CYS A 503 14.52 -21.97 20.24
C CYS A 503 13.33 -21.49 21.08
N PHE A 504 13.05 -20.18 21.04
CA PHE A 504 12.02 -19.53 21.83
C PHE A 504 10.78 -19.15 20.99
N THR A 505 10.64 -19.70 19.78
CA THR A 505 9.56 -19.37 18.84
C THR A 505 8.17 -19.59 19.46
N GLU A 506 8.01 -20.60 20.32
CA GLU A 506 6.74 -20.87 21.03
C GLU A 506 6.35 -19.71 21.94
N LEU A 507 7.31 -19.17 22.69
CA LEU A 507 7.09 -18.01 23.58
C LEU A 507 6.81 -16.74 22.77
N GLN A 508 7.57 -16.50 21.69
CA GLN A 508 7.34 -15.37 20.77
C GLN A 508 5.96 -15.42 20.13
N ARG A 509 5.55 -16.61 19.66
CA ARG A 509 4.22 -16.83 19.08
C ARG A 509 3.13 -16.55 20.11
N ASN A 510 3.21 -17.20 21.26
CA ASN A 510 2.18 -17.14 22.30
C ASN A 510 2.01 -15.71 22.85
N PHE A 511 3.08 -14.91 22.90
CA PHE A 511 3.03 -13.51 23.32
C PHE A 511 2.14 -12.64 22.41
N ILE A 512 2.07 -12.94 21.10
CA ILE A 512 1.26 -12.19 20.12
C ILE A 512 -0.08 -12.88 19.85
N SER A 513 -0.11 -14.20 19.74
CA SER A 513 -1.32 -14.94 19.33
C SER A 513 -2.46 -14.81 20.34
N SER A 514 -2.14 -14.69 21.63
CA SER A 514 -3.10 -14.49 22.73
C SER A 514 -3.71 -13.09 22.79
N ARG A 515 -3.30 -12.17 21.91
CA ARG A 515 -3.74 -10.77 21.93
C ARG A 515 -5.05 -10.57 21.16
N PRO A 516 -5.86 -9.54 21.50
CA PRO A 516 -7.14 -9.28 20.85
C PRO A 516 -7.02 -9.13 19.33
N THR A 517 -8.03 -9.62 18.59
CA THR A 517 -8.08 -9.53 17.12
C THR A 517 -7.90 -8.10 16.60
N LYS A 518 -8.46 -7.10 17.30
CA LYS A 518 -8.29 -5.69 16.95
C LYS A 518 -6.83 -5.23 17.08
N LEU A 519 -6.09 -5.68 18.09
CA LEU A 519 -4.64 -5.41 18.19
C LEU A 519 -3.85 -6.11 17.08
N LYS A 520 -4.18 -7.36 16.75
CA LYS A 520 -3.58 -8.07 15.60
C LYS A 520 -3.81 -7.31 14.29
N SER A 521 -4.97 -6.69 14.11
CA SER A 521 -5.27 -5.81 12.98
C SER A 521 -4.44 -4.52 12.97
N LEU A 522 -4.21 -3.89 14.13
CA LEU A 522 -3.28 -2.75 14.24
C LEU A 522 -1.84 -3.16 13.89
N ILE A 523 -1.38 -4.33 14.35
CA ILE A 523 -0.06 -4.87 14.00
C ILE A 523 0.05 -5.04 12.48
N ARG A 524 -0.97 -5.59 11.80
CA ARG A 524 -1.00 -5.67 10.33
C ARG A 524 -0.86 -4.29 9.68
N LEU A 525 -1.55 -3.28 10.18
CA LEU A 525 -1.46 -1.91 9.67
C LEU A 525 -0.04 -1.34 9.79
N VAL A 526 0.59 -1.51 10.96
CA VAL A 526 1.97 -1.05 11.21
C VAL A 526 2.97 -1.81 10.34
N LYS A 527 2.82 -3.13 10.20
CA LYS A 527 3.66 -3.95 9.31
C LYS A 527 3.53 -3.49 7.86
N HIS A 528 2.32 -3.22 7.41
CA HIS A 528 2.07 -2.72 6.08
C HIS A 528 2.76 -1.37 5.84
N TRP A 529 2.62 -0.42 6.77
CA TRP A 529 3.34 0.86 6.75
C TRP A 529 4.86 0.67 6.71
N TYR A 530 5.40 -0.23 7.54
CA TYR A 530 6.82 -0.56 7.55
C TYR A 530 7.30 -1.11 6.20
N GLN A 531 6.53 -1.99 5.55
CA GLN A 531 6.85 -2.51 4.21
C GLN A 531 6.84 -1.40 3.15
N GLN A 532 5.94 -0.42 3.23
CA GLN A 532 5.93 0.73 2.33
C GLN A 532 7.20 1.59 2.50
N CYS A 533 7.61 1.84 3.76
CA CYS A 533 8.88 2.50 4.05
C CYS A 533 10.07 1.69 3.53
N ASN A 534 9.94 0.36 3.49
CA ASN A 534 10.98 -0.54 3.02
C ASN A 534 11.22 -0.43 1.50
N LYS A 535 10.27 0.09 0.71
CA LYS A 535 10.41 0.29 -0.74
C LYS A 535 11.20 1.56 -1.11
N MET A 536 11.42 2.47 -0.16
CA MET A 536 12.08 3.75 -0.41
C MET A 536 13.62 3.62 -0.46
N PRO A 537 14.34 4.49 -1.19
CA PRO A 537 15.81 4.51 -1.19
C PRO A 537 16.37 4.89 0.20
N LYS A 538 17.14 4.00 0.83
CA LYS A 538 17.62 4.20 2.23
C LYS A 538 19.10 4.56 2.37
N GLY A 539 19.85 4.57 1.26
CA GLY A 539 21.31 4.60 1.30
C GLY A 539 21.88 3.32 1.95
N ARG A 540 22.97 3.43 2.71
CA ARG A 540 23.57 2.29 3.45
C ARG A 540 22.85 2.05 4.79
N GLY A 541 22.66 0.78 5.15
CA GLY A 541 22.08 0.32 6.42
C GLY A 541 20.65 -0.23 6.31
N SER A 542 20.29 -1.14 7.21
CA SER A 542 18.96 -1.75 7.27
C SER A 542 17.99 -0.95 8.14
N LEU A 543 16.70 -1.07 7.84
CA LEU A 543 15.66 -0.67 8.77
C LEU A 543 15.63 -1.63 9.99
N PRO A 544 15.10 -1.19 11.14
CA PRO A 544 14.90 -2.03 12.31
C PRO A 544 14.07 -3.28 12.00
N PRO A 545 14.31 -4.40 12.68
CA PRO A 545 13.55 -5.63 12.47
C PRO A 545 12.04 -5.38 12.60
N GLN A 546 11.25 -5.95 11.68
CA GLN A 546 9.79 -5.83 11.70
C GLN A 546 9.19 -6.29 13.03
N HIS A 547 9.76 -7.33 13.65
CA HIS A 547 9.33 -7.82 14.96
C HIS A 547 9.43 -6.74 16.06
N GLY A 548 10.42 -5.84 16.00
CA GLY A 548 10.52 -4.72 16.92
C GLY A 548 9.33 -3.76 16.84
N LEU A 549 8.76 -3.57 15.65
CA LEU A 549 7.55 -2.76 15.44
C LEU A 549 6.28 -3.49 15.90
N GLU A 550 6.22 -4.82 15.78
CA GLU A 550 5.14 -5.64 16.36
C GLU A 550 5.12 -5.46 17.90
N LEU A 551 6.28 -5.59 18.55
CA LEU A 551 6.42 -5.41 19.99
C LEU A 551 6.13 -3.97 20.42
N LEU A 552 6.59 -2.97 19.66
CA LEU A 552 6.29 -1.56 19.95
C LEU A 552 4.79 -1.26 19.85
N THR A 553 4.08 -1.95 18.95
CA THR A 553 2.61 -1.85 18.82
C THR A 553 1.91 -2.45 20.03
N VAL A 554 2.36 -3.61 20.51
CA VAL A 554 1.85 -4.22 21.75
C VAL A 554 2.10 -3.29 22.93
N TYR A 555 3.32 -2.74 23.06
CA TYR A 555 3.67 -1.78 24.10
C TYR A 555 2.76 -0.54 24.08
N ALA A 556 2.52 0.04 22.90
CA ALA A 556 1.65 1.20 22.74
C ALA A 556 0.24 0.92 23.28
N TRP A 557 -0.32 -0.24 22.96
CA TRP A 557 -1.65 -0.66 23.40
C TRP A 557 -1.70 -0.98 24.89
N GLU A 558 -0.69 -1.68 25.42
CA GLU A 558 -0.60 -2.01 26.84
C GLU A 558 -0.50 -0.75 27.72
N GLN A 559 0.29 0.24 27.30
CA GLN A 559 0.42 1.51 28.01
C GLN A 559 -0.73 2.48 27.73
N GLY A 560 -1.46 2.29 26.63
CA GLY A 560 -2.56 3.13 26.19
C GLY A 560 -3.90 2.83 26.86
N GLY A 561 -4.01 1.74 27.62
CA GLY A 561 -5.21 1.40 28.41
C GLY A 561 -5.77 0.00 28.17
N CYS A 562 -5.15 -0.84 27.32
CA CYS A 562 -5.54 -2.23 27.07
C CYS A 562 -7.01 -2.43 26.61
N ASP A 563 -7.65 -1.41 26.05
CA ASP A 563 -9.03 -1.51 25.57
C ASP A 563 -9.10 -2.44 24.36
N CYS A 564 -10.06 -3.36 24.30
CA CYS A 564 -10.28 -4.23 23.15
C CYS A 564 -11.03 -3.53 22.01
N GLN A 565 -11.68 -2.38 22.26
CA GLN A 565 -12.50 -1.63 21.30
C GLN A 565 -11.92 -0.26 20.91
N PHE A 566 -10.59 -0.13 20.91
CA PHE A 566 -9.89 1.12 20.58
C PHE A 566 -10.03 1.60 19.11
N SER A 567 -9.69 2.86 18.84
CA SER A 567 -9.63 3.44 17.49
C SER A 567 -8.34 3.07 16.76
N MET A 568 -8.43 2.51 15.54
CA MET A 568 -7.24 2.16 14.73
C MET A 568 -6.35 3.37 14.46
N ALA A 569 -6.95 4.54 14.22
CA ALA A 569 -6.22 5.76 13.94
C ALA A 569 -5.40 6.23 15.14
N GLU A 570 -5.98 6.17 16.35
CA GLU A 570 -5.26 6.53 17.59
C GLU A 570 -4.12 5.56 17.87
N GLY A 571 -4.36 4.26 17.72
CA GLY A 571 -3.33 3.24 17.91
C GLY A 571 -2.18 3.40 16.91
N PHE A 572 -2.50 3.58 15.63
CA PHE A 572 -1.50 3.80 14.59
C PHE A 572 -0.71 5.09 14.83
N ARG A 573 -1.40 6.19 15.13
CA ARG A 573 -0.79 7.48 15.49
C ARG A 573 0.14 7.38 16.69
N THR A 574 -0.20 6.56 17.68
CA THR A 574 0.63 6.31 18.87
C THR A 574 1.91 5.58 18.53
N VAL A 575 1.84 4.55 17.68
CA VAL A 575 3.04 3.84 17.21
C VAL A 575 3.98 4.77 16.44
N LEU A 576 3.44 5.61 15.54
CA LEU A 576 4.24 6.61 14.82
C LEU A 576 4.90 7.62 15.78
N GLU A 577 4.21 8.01 16.85
CA GLU A 577 4.77 8.88 17.90
C GLU A 577 5.96 8.22 18.62
N LEU A 578 5.83 6.95 18.99
CA LEU A 578 6.89 6.19 19.63
C LEU A 578 8.11 6.03 18.72
N VAL A 579 7.88 5.76 17.43
CA VAL A 579 8.95 5.72 16.43
C VAL A 579 9.64 7.08 16.27
N ARG A 580 8.88 8.19 16.27
CA ARG A 580 9.45 9.55 16.28
C ARG A 580 10.34 9.78 17.49
N GLN A 581 9.96 9.24 18.64
CA GLN A 581 10.68 9.35 19.91
C GLN A 581 11.67 8.20 20.17
N TYR A 582 12.13 7.50 19.13
CA TYR A 582 12.96 6.28 19.26
C TYR A 582 14.17 6.43 20.20
N ARG A 583 14.78 7.62 20.28
CA ARG A 583 15.92 7.90 21.17
C ARG A 583 15.59 7.79 22.66
N GLN A 584 14.30 7.79 23.01
CA GLN A 584 13.82 7.66 24.39
C GLN A 584 13.31 6.25 24.69
N LEU A 585 13.17 5.37 23.69
CA LEU A 585 12.58 4.04 23.88
C LEU A 585 13.48 3.13 24.73
N CYS A 586 12.87 2.60 25.78
CA CYS A 586 13.41 1.53 26.61
C CYS A 586 12.24 0.62 27.01
N VAL A 587 12.04 -0.44 26.23
CA VAL A 587 10.87 -1.32 26.30
C VAL A 587 11.35 -2.75 26.59
N TYR A 588 10.78 -3.36 27.61
CA TYR A 588 10.98 -4.76 27.95
C TYR A 588 9.78 -5.30 28.74
N TRP A 589 9.67 -6.62 28.78
CA TRP A 589 8.65 -7.34 29.53
C TRP A 589 9.30 -8.30 30.50
N THR A 590 8.62 -8.61 31.60
CA THR A 590 9.06 -9.62 32.56
C THR A 590 8.13 -10.82 32.59
N VAL A 591 7.68 -11.27 31.41
CA VAL A 591 6.68 -12.34 31.27
C VAL A 591 7.34 -13.72 31.35
N ASN A 592 8.49 -13.90 30.68
CA ASN A 592 9.22 -15.18 30.64
C ASN A 592 10.53 -15.16 31.44
N TYR A 593 11.12 -13.98 31.63
CA TYR A 593 12.32 -13.74 32.44
C TYR A 593 12.08 -12.51 33.33
N ASP A 594 12.71 -12.45 34.50
CA ASP A 594 12.56 -11.31 35.42
C ASP A 594 13.85 -11.07 36.23
N ASN A 595 13.72 -10.36 37.36
CA ASN A 595 14.83 -9.97 38.22
C ASN A 595 15.06 -10.90 39.44
N GLU A 596 14.35 -12.02 39.53
CA GLU A 596 14.48 -12.96 40.65
C GLU A 596 15.83 -13.70 40.62
N ASN A 597 16.22 -14.22 39.45
CA ASN A 597 17.52 -14.87 39.25
C ASN A 597 18.65 -13.83 39.13
N GLU A 598 19.76 -14.04 39.85
CA GLU A 598 20.88 -13.10 39.91
C GLU A 598 21.56 -12.87 38.57
N THR A 599 21.93 -13.94 37.85
CA THR A 599 22.58 -13.86 36.54
C THR A 599 21.71 -13.16 35.51
N VAL A 600 20.42 -13.52 35.45
CA VAL A 600 19.46 -12.90 34.52
C VAL A 600 19.25 -11.43 34.87
N ARG A 601 19.06 -11.09 36.15
CA ARG A 601 18.91 -9.71 36.63
C ARG A 601 20.10 -8.84 36.25
N ASP A 602 21.32 -9.32 36.48
CA ASP A 602 22.51 -8.54 36.22
C ASP A 602 22.75 -8.38 34.70
N PHE A 603 22.41 -9.40 33.92
CA PHE A 603 22.39 -9.28 32.46
C PHE A 603 21.33 -8.27 31.96
N LEU A 604 20.12 -8.28 32.51
CA LEU A 604 19.08 -7.31 32.17
C LEU A 604 19.52 -5.88 32.48
N LYS A 605 20.16 -5.64 33.63
CA LYS A 605 20.74 -4.32 33.95
C LYS A 605 21.75 -3.89 32.89
N LEU A 606 22.62 -4.79 32.43
CA LEU A 606 23.58 -4.50 31.36
C LEU A 606 22.88 -4.17 30.04
N GLN A 607 21.82 -4.90 29.67
CA GLN A 607 21.04 -4.62 28.46
C GLN A 607 20.35 -3.24 28.53
N LEU A 608 19.78 -2.90 29.68
CA LEU A 608 19.04 -1.65 29.89
C LEU A 608 19.95 -0.41 29.98
N GLN A 609 21.26 -0.60 30.16
CA GLN A 609 22.27 0.47 30.10
C GLN A 609 22.77 0.75 28.68
N LYS A 610 22.39 -0.06 27.67
CA LYS A 610 22.83 0.13 26.29
C LYS A 610 22.25 1.40 25.65
N PRO A 611 22.83 1.89 24.54
CA PRO A 611 22.25 3.01 23.79
C PRO A 611 20.83 2.70 23.32
N ARG A 612 19.93 3.68 23.51
CA ARG A 612 18.54 3.60 23.04
C ARG A 612 18.47 3.72 21.50
N PRO A 613 17.46 3.12 20.83
CA PRO A 613 16.30 2.43 21.40
C PRO A 613 16.67 1.05 21.96
N ILE A 614 16.06 0.69 23.09
CA ILE A 614 16.10 -0.67 23.64
C ILE A 614 14.69 -1.25 23.50
N ILE A 615 14.57 -2.37 22.79
CA ILE A 615 13.33 -3.15 22.68
C ILE A 615 13.74 -4.60 22.87
N LEU A 616 13.62 -5.11 24.09
CA LEU A 616 13.96 -6.49 24.42
C LEU A 616 12.82 -7.42 24.01
N ASP A 617 13.18 -8.51 23.34
CA ASP A 617 12.26 -9.58 23.00
C ASP A 617 11.70 -10.21 24.29
N PRO A 618 10.36 -10.29 24.47
CA PRO A 618 9.76 -10.92 25.65
C PRO A 618 10.12 -12.40 25.80
N ALA A 619 10.60 -13.07 24.75
CA ALA A 619 10.99 -14.48 24.76
C ALA A 619 12.50 -14.71 24.94
N ASP A 620 13.34 -13.73 24.61
CA ASP A 620 14.80 -13.83 24.63
C ASP A 620 15.42 -12.57 25.27
N PRO A 621 15.95 -12.64 26.51
CA PRO A 621 16.55 -11.49 27.20
C PRO A 621 17.82 -10.97 26.51
N THR A 622 18.42 -11.73 25.60
CA THR A 622 19.60 -11.35 24.81
C THR A 622 19.23 -10.62 23.50
N GLY A 623 17.98 -10.77 23.06
CA GLY A 623 17.44 -10.25 21.80
C GLY A 623 17.00 -8.79 21.89
N ASN A 624 17.95 -7.85 21.91
CA ASN A 624 17.62 -6.43 21.75
C ASN A 624 17.42 -6.07 20.28
N LEU A 625 16.19 -5.71 19.90
CA LEU A 625 15.78 -5.40 18.52
C LEU A 625 15.99 -3.93 18.11
N GLY A 626 16.51 -3.10 19.02
CA GLY A 626 16.71 -1.67 18.78
C GLY A 626 18.04 -1.27 18.11
N PRO A 627 19.21 -1.82 18.51
CA PRO A 627 20.53 -1.39 18.01
C PRO A 627 20.75 -1.58 16.50
N ASN A 628 21.76 -0.87 15.97
CA ASN A 628 22.31 -1.04 14.61
C ASN A 628 21.32 -0.89 13.44
N ALA A 629 20.25 -0.12 13.65
CA ALA A 629 19.19 0.07 12.66
C ALA A 629 18.88 1.54 12.37
N ARG A 630 18.40 1.83 11.15
CA ARG A 630 18.06 3.18 10.66
C ARG A 630 16.70 3.69 11.18
N TRP A 631 16.55 3.77 12.51
CA TRP A 631 15.39 4.39 13.16
C TRP A 631 15.19 5.85 12.78
N ASP A 632 16.26 6.55 12.42
CA ASP A 632 16.23 7.93 11.91
C ASP A 632 15.40 8.07 10.62
N LEU A 633 15.46 7.07 9.73
CA LEU A 633 14.66 7.07 8.49
C LEU A 633 13.19 6.81 8.80
N LEU A 634 12.90 5.79 9.61
CA LEU A 634 11.53 5.50 10.05
C LEU A 634 10.89 6.68 10.79
N ALA A 635 11.65 7.41 11.60
CA ALA A 635 11.16 8.60 12.28
C ALA A 635 10.78 9.71 11.30
N LYS A 636 11.52 9.91 10.20
CA LYS A 636 11.16 10.86 9.14
C LYS A 636 9.87 10.46 8.43
N GLU A 637 9.76 9.18 8.04
CA GLU A 637 8.56 8.64 7.40
C GLU A 637 7.34 8.68 8.36
N ALA A 638 7.56 8.46 9.65
CA ALA A 638 6.52 8.58 10.66
C ALA A 638 5.97 10.01 10.74
N VAL A 639 6.85 11.03 10.75
CA VAL A 639 6.44 12.44 10.75
C VAL A 639 5.64 12.80 9.48
N ALA A 640 6.05 12.31 8.32
CA ALA A 640 5.32 12.49 7.07
C ALA A 640 3.93 11.83 7.13
N CYS A 641 3.85 10.60 7.64
CA CYS A 641 2.61 9.83 7.78
C CYS A 641 1.66 10.43 8.81
N MET A 642 2.17 11.01 9.91
CA MET A 642 1.37 11.72 10.92
C MET A 642 0.63 12.94 10.36
N SER A 643 1.13 13.51 9.24
CA SER A 643 0.49 14.63 8.55
C SER A 643 -0.51 14.19 7.48
N ALA A 644 -0.66 12.89 7.26
CA ALA A 644 -1.46 12.31 6.20
C ALA A 644 -2.91 12.04 6.66
N PRO A 645 -3.89 11.92 5.72
CA PRO A 645 -5.28 11.60 6.01
C PRO A 645 -5.56 10.47 7.01
N CYS A 646 -4.69 9.45 7.10
CA CYS A 646 -4.84 8.34 8.03
C CYS A 646 -4.66 8.74 9.50
N CYS A 647 -4.02 9.88 9.76
CA CYS A 647 -3.77 10.44 11.08
C CYS A 647 -4.50 11.77 11.31
N MET A 648 -5.47 12.12 10.45
CA MET A 648 -6.25 13.36 10.53
C MET A 648 -7.73 13.08 10.76
N GLY A 649 -8.34 13.85 11.66
CA GLY A 649 -9.77 13.88 11.92
C GLY A 649 -10.56 14.44 10.75
N ARG A 650 -11.89 14.35 10.86
CA ARG A 650 -12.82 14.82 9.80
C ARG A 650 -12.76 16.33 9.57
N ASP A 651 -12.36 17.07 10.59
CA ASP A 651 -12.16 18.51 10.62
C ASP A 651 -10.72 18.92 10.23
N GLY A 652 -9.87 17.95 9.90
CA GLY A 652 -8.45 18.18 9.60
C GLY A 652 -7.59 18.40 10.85
N SER A 653 -8.13 18.17 12.06
CA SER A 653 -7.33 18.16 13.29
C SER A 653 -6.46 16.89 13.37
N PRO A 654 -5.22 16.95 13.90
CA PRO A 654 -4.42 15.75 14.10
C PRO A 654 -5.07 14.81 15.12
N ILE A 655 -5.16 13.53 14.79
CA ILE A 655 -5.56 12.48 15.74
C ILE A 655 -4.56 12.50 16.91
N GLN A 656 -5.08 12.43 18.13
CA GLN A 656 -4.26 12.43 19.33
C GLN A 656 -3.75 11.00 19.61
N PRO A 657 -2.45 10.83 19.92
CA PRO A 657 -1.94 9.55 20.38
C PRO A 657 -2.46 9.23 21.79
N TRP A 658 -2.45 7.96 22.16
CA TRP A 658 -2.68 7.54 23.54
C TRP A 658 -1.63 8.13 24.49
N PRO A 659 -1.99 8.38 25.77
CA PRO A 659 -1.08 8.94 26.76
C PRO A 659 -0.05 7.91 27.25
N VAL A 660 0.83 7.46 26.36
CA VAL A 660 1.90 6.49 26.64
C VAL A 660 3.07 7.18 27.32
N LYS A 661 3.51 6.65 28.47
CA LYS A 661 4.68 7.17 29.19
C LYS A 661 5.97 6.64 28.58
N VAL A 662 6.77 7.52 27.97
CA VAL A 662 8.06 7.15 27.33
C VAL A 662 9.26 7.28 28.30
N ARG A 663 9.06 7.35 29.63
CA ARG A 663 10.10 7.80 30.59
C ARG A 663 10.58 6.80 31.66
N ASP A 664 11.90 6.59 31.63
CA ASP A 664 12.97 6.62 32.67
C ASP A 664 12.83 5.89 34.01
N LEU A 665 11.69 5.29 34.34
CA LEU A 665 11.58 4.46 35.54
C LEU A 665 11.60 2.99 35.13
N TRP A 666 12.46 2.22 35.78
CA TRP A 666 12.66 0.77 35.67
C TRP A 666 11.39 -0.02 36.06
N VAL A 667 10.29 0.21 35.36
CA VAL A 667 9.00 -0.43 35.65
C VAL A 667 8.71 -1.43 34.52
N PRO A 668 8.71 -2.73 34.82
CA PRO A 668 8.30 -3.75 33.86
C PRO A 668 6.89 -3.51 33.33
N CYS A 669 6.64 -3.84 32.07
CA CYS A 669 5.28 -3.94 31.55
C CYS A 669 4.57 -5.12 32.24
N LEU A 670 3.74 -4.83 33.24
CA LEU A 670 2.95 -5.84 33.96
C LEU A 670 1.64 -6.12 33.21
N LEU A 671 1.39 -7.38 32.85
CA LEU A 671 0.06 -7.85 32.51
C LEU A 671 -0.84 -7.73 33.75
N PRO A 672 -2.11 -7.30 33.65
CA PRO A 672 -3.04 -7.41 34.77
C PRO A 672 -3.31 -8.91 35.02
N GLN A 673 -2.70 -9.47 36.06
CA GLN A 673 -3.09 -10.78 36.57
C GLN A 673 -4.52 -10.70 37.09
N SER A 674 -5.36 -11.67 36.70
CA SER A 674 -6.67 -11.90 37.31
C SER A 674 -6.48 -12.11 38.81
N LYS A 675 -7.00 -11.18 39.62
CA LYS A 675 -6.97 -11.31 41.08
C LYS A 675 -7.85 -12.48 41.50
N ASN A 676 -7.24 -13.61 41.86
CA ASN A 676 -7.91 -14.64 42.65
C ASN A 676 -8.28 -14.07 44.01
N PHE A 677 -9.58 -13.87 44.22
CA PHE A 677 -10.18 -13.43 45.47
C PHE A 677 -10.27 -14.63 46.42
N SER A 678 -9.25 -14.82 47.27
CA SER A 678 -9.37 -15.66 48.47
C SER A 678 -9.57 -14.74 49.68
N ARG A 679 -10.73 -14.90 50.30
CA ARG A 679 -11.30 -14.08 51.37
C ARG A 679 -10.38 -13.94 52.60
N GLY A 680 -10.23 -12.71 53.07
CA GLY A 680 -9.93 -12.36 54.45
C GLY A 680 -10.77 -11.13 54.82
N TRP A 681 -11.76 -11.31 55.67
CA TRP A 681 -12.71 -10.27 56.08
C TRP A 681 -12.04 -9.22 56.96
N GLN A 682 -12.24 -7.93 56.66
CA GLN A 682 -12.52 -6.91 57.68
C GLN A 682 -13.16 -5.66 57.06
N SER A 683 -14.24 -5.24 57.71
CA SER A 683 -15.21 -4.23 57.30
C SER A 683 -14.63 -2.86 57.03
N PHE A 684 -15.08 -2.22 55.94
CA PHE A 684 -15.46 -0.80 55.97
C PHE A 684 -16.69 -0.60 55.09
N HIS A 685 -17.80 -0.26 55.73
CA HIS A 685 -18.98 0.30 55.11
C HIS A 685 -18.64 1.68 54.55
N LEU A 686 -18.92 1.92 53.26
CA LEU A 686 -19.45 3.21 52.86
C LEU A 686 -20.59 3.00 51.87
N VAL A 687 -21.71 3.62 52.23
CA VAL A 687 -23.05 3.48 51.67
C VAL A 687 -23.14 4.25 50.35
N CYS A 688 -23.54 3.57 49.28
CA CYS A 688 -24.22 4.20 48.14
C CYS A 688 -25.59 3.52 47.97
N GLN A 689 -26.65 4.27 48.27
CA GLN A 689 -28.02 3.88 47.92
C GLN A 689 -28.32 4.22 46.45
N PRO A 690 -29.32 3.55 45.84
CA PRO A 690 -29.34 3.24 44.42
C PRO A 690 -30.39 4.03 43.64
N LEU A 691 -30.19 4.18 42.33
CA LEU A 691 -31.29 4.34 41.38
C LEU A 691 -31.11 3.39 40.19
N SER A 692 -32.09 2.49 40.13
CA SER A 692 -32.39 1.38 39.23
C SER A 692 -32.55 1.79 37.76
N VAL A 693 -31.81 1.15 36.85
CA VAL A 693 -32.14 -0.04 36.01
C VAL A 693 -32.81 0.28 34.66
N GLY A 694 -32.08 0.00 33.59
CA GLY A 694 -32.58 -0.34 32.25
C GLY A 694 -31.59 -1.29 31.58
N ARG A 695 -31.99 -2.54 31.35
CA ARG A 695 -31.17 -3.71 30.99
C ARG A 695 -30.65 -3.70 29.55
N GLY A 696 -29.48 -4.30 29.35
CA GLY A 696 -28.97 -4.74 28.03
C GLY A 696 -27.57 -5.35 28.10
N CYS A 697 -27.50 -6.63 28.49
CA CYS A 697 -26.41 -7.62 28.35
C CYS A 697 -24.94 -7.13 28.33
N LEU A 698 -24.28 -7.22 29.49
CA LEU A 698 -22.82 -7.42 29.59
C LEU A 698 -22.58 -8.88 29.97
N GLU A 699 -22.11 -9.70 29.04
CA GLU A 699 -21.44 -10.96 29.38
C GLU A 699 -19.95 -10.64 29.64
N PRO A 700 -19.36 -11.09 30.77
CA PRO A 700 -17.92 -11.04 30.96
C PRO A 700 -17.26 -12.10 30.09
N CYS A 701 -16.19 -11.73 29.39
CA CYS A 701 -15.30 -12.69 28.71
C CYS A 701 -14.69 -13.64 29.77
N VAL A 702 -15.29 -14.82 29.90
CA VAL A 702 -14.76 -15.92 30.70
C VAL A 702 -13.67 -16.60 29.89
N LEU A 703 -12.43 -16.52 30.39
CA LEU A 703 -11.35 -17.44 30.02
C LEU A 703 -11.81 -18.87 30.36
N LYS A 704 -12.04 -19.69 29.33
CA LYS A 704 -12.19 -21.14 29.49
C LYS A 704 -10.80 -21.78 29.39
N ASP A 705 -10.45 -22.54 30.41
CA ASP A 705 -9.22 -23.33 30.50
C ASP A 705 -9.25 -24.56 29.57
N SER A 706 -8.07 -24.81 28.98
CA SER A 706 -7.46 -26.11 28.65
C SER A 706 -8.31 -27.19 27.97
N GLU A 707 -8.26 -27.25 26.64
CA GLU A 707 -8.01 -28.42 25.77
C GLU A 707 -8.39 -28.12 24.30
N GLU A 708 -7.76 -27.13 23.66
CA GLU A 708 -7.87 -26.91 22.20
C GLU A 708 -6.52 -26.48 21.62
N TRP A 709 -5.60 -27.44 21.52
CA TRP A 709 -4.47 -27.33 20.61
C TRP A 709 -4.91 -27.83 19.24
N ILE A 710 -5.45 -26.93 18.39
CA ILE A 710 -5.54 -26.93 16.90
C ILE A 710 -6.55 -25.83 16.52
N HIS A 711 -6.26 -24.53 16.68
CA HIS A 711 -7.09 -23.44 16.07
C HIS A 711 -6.34 -22.08 16.00
N SER A 712 -5.00 -22.05 15.83
CA SER A 712 -4.25 -20.78 15.88
C SER A 712 -4.40 -19.85 14.65
N TRP A 713 -5.33 -20.13 13.74
CA TRP A 713 -5.57 -19.35 12.52
C TRP A 713 -6.98 -18.77 12.43
N GLU A 714 -7.88 -19.13 13.35
CA GLU A 714 -9.31 -18.84 13.23
C GLU A 714 -9.82 -17.63 14.01
N GLU A 715 -8.97 -16.91 14.75
CA GLU A 715 -9.39 -15.75 15.55
C GLU A 715 -8.62 -14.44 15.29
#